data_AF-A0A969DCS7-F1
#
_entry.id   AF-A0A969DCS7-F1
#
_cell.length_a   1.000
_cell.length_b   1.000
_cell.length_c   1.000
_cell.angle_alpha   90.00
_cell.angle_beta   90.00
_cell.angle_gamma   90.00
#
_symmetry.space_group_name_H-M   'P 1'
#
loop_
_entity.id
_entity.type
_entity.pdbx_description
1 polymer ?
#
loop_
_entity_poly.entity_id
_entity_poly.type
_entity_poly.pdbx_seq_one_letter_code
_entity_poly.pdbx_strand_id
1 'polypeptide(L)'
;MSLNAQNIQNWMVSQLAEQLTIEADEIDIQEPLDSYGLDSAQAMILASKAEKLLGFELPLNLLWLYPTIEALSERLAEEIAERKLELETGNTRISKLEEINLDLGAEVVLDPTIDPLKVPLELKDEPENIFVTGGTGFLGAFLIEELLQQTKANIYCLIRAGDVESGRNRLLTNLQHYQVWHDKYGSRIIPVLGDLSKPLLGLSREQFNLLATTIDIIYHSAALLNYVYPYSAMKAANVLGTQEILRLASQIKRKPVHYVSSVAIFESTAYTGKIVQESDSFDDHEGIFLGYSQTKWVAEKLVKLAGSLGLPVTIYRPPLISGHSKTGVSNTEDFICLMLKGCVQMGSFPDIDYWLDMSPVDYVSRAIVYLSQQPKSVSKAFHLQHPQPIHLSQLVNWISTLGYDIEQITYEDWLQKLQSNACSPDNPLYTLKPFLLQRWTEEQLTATEIYIQARRPAEISCQQTLNALAASDIICPPLEPQLFSKYLSYLLTNPQIGATTGNRWYLPQGRYWGSVIRYIWNVAAVLQMYFYQMPWGGSLAIKREVFHQTGLLSKWKKAFNEDTIVLHVLQQQGLRVEFVPSILMLNREECDLKSFFGWVKRQLLCPRLYHTSWSAIAIHGILTTVLPLTAIMLLLITYLHGELSINGYFPSGLAIYIVTQILCLVILEYKVRGIFQRKGETVPSIDVRTIFKVLLALPLTQIVYALALTEAMFIRQVEWRGITYQIKGPWDIKLVKYQPYSYSEKPVDSIVSL
;
A
#
# COMPACT_ATOMS: atom_id res chain seq x y z
N MET A 1 -17.38 -22.64 -26.43
CA MET A 1 -18.40 -21.57 -26.52
C MET A 1 -18.09 -20.74 -27.77
N SER A 2 -19.09 -20.30 -28.56
CA SER A 2 -18.79 -19.40 -29.68
C SER A 2 -18.40 -18.03 -29.12
N LEU A 3 -17.17 -17.58 -29.34
CA LEU A 3 -16.69 -16.27 -28.87
C LEU A 3 -17.22 -15.16 -29.79
N ASN A 4 -18.49 -14.80 -29.63
CA ASN A 4 -19.12 -13.63 -30.24
C ASN A 4 -19.33 -12.54 -29.19
N ALA A 5 -19.60 -11.30 -29.61
CA ALA A 5 -19.73 -10.14 -28.70
C ALA A 5 -20.68 -10.43 -27.53
N GLN A 6 -21.85 -11.00 -27.79
CA GLN A 6 -22.83 -11.32 -26.74
C GLN A 6 -22.31 -12.31 -25.69
N ASN A 7 -21.59 -13.35 -26.10
CA ASN A 7 -21.06 -14.34 -25.15
C ASN A 7 -19.88 -13.77 -24.35
N ILE A 8 -19.05 -12.92 -24.97
CA ILE A 8 -17.97 -12.22 -24.27
C ILE A 8 -18.56 -11.22 -23.27
N GLN A 9 -19.61 -10.49 -23.66
CA GLN A 9 -20.35 -9.57 -22.79
C GLN A 9 -20.94 -10.28 -21.58
N ASN A 10 -21.68 -11.38 -21.79
CA ASN A 10 -22.26 -12.16 -20.70
C ASN A 10 -21.18 -12.72 -19.75
N TRP A 11 -20.04 -13.14 -20.29
CA TRP A 11 -18.91 -13.57 -19.49
C TRP A 11 -18.33 -12.42 -18.66
N MET A 12 -18.12 -11.24 -19.25
CA MET A 12 -17.60 -10.07 -18.54
C MET A 12 -18.54 -9.61 -17.42
N VAL A 13 -19.84 -9.56 -17.67
CA VAL A 13 -20.85 -9.27 -16.64
C VAL A 13 -20.74 -10.26 -15.49
N SER A 14 -20.63 -11.57 -15.78
CA SER A 14 -20.49 -12.58 -14.72
C SER A 14 -19.22 -12.43 -13.88
N GLN A 15 -18.09 -12.08 -14.52
CA GLN A 15 -16.82 -11.91 -13.84
C GLN A 15 -16.79 -10.64 -13.01
N LEU A 16 -17.39 -9.56 -13.51
CA LEU A 16 -17.50 -8.30 -12.80
C LEU A 16 -18.42 -8.43 -11.59
N ALA A 17 -19.56 -9.11 -11.73
CA ALA A 17 -20.49 -9.40 -10.64
C ALA A 17 -19.83 -10.21 -9.52
N GLU A 18 -19.13 -11.30 -9.88
CA GLU A 18 -18.37 -12.13 -8.95
C GLU A 18 -17.31 -11.31 -8.20
N GLN A 19 -16.62 -10.42 -8.90
CA GLN A 19 -15.54 -9.62 -8.35
C GLN A 19 -16.03 -8.50 -7.42
N LEU A 20 -17.17 -7.88 -7.76
CA LEU A 20 -17.78 -6.81 -6.97
C LEU A 20 -18.70 -7.34 -5.86
N THR A 21 -18.98 -8.64 -5.84
CA THR A 21 -19.95 -9.26 -4.91
C THR A 21 -21.34 -8.61 -5.02
N ILE A 22 -21.77 -8.35 -6.25
CA ILE A 22 -23.11 -7.84 -6.60
C ILE A 22 -23.80 -8.80 -7.56
N GLU A 23 -25.11 -8.64 -7.75
CA GLU A 23 -25.86 -9.45 -8.71
C GLU A 23 -25.61 -8.99 -10.16
N ALA A 24 -25.68 -9.93 -11.11
CA ALA A 24 -25.33 -9.66 -12.50
C ALA A 24 -26.30 -8.69 -13.22
N ASP A 25 -27.51 -8.52 -12.71
CA ASP A 25 -28.53 -7.60 -13.22
C ASP A 25 -28.32 -6.15 -12.75
N GLU A 26 -27.48 -5.93 -11.74
CA GLU A 26 -27.07 -4.59 -11.28
C GLU A 26 -25.97 -3.97 -12.17
N ILE A 27 -25.44 -4.72 -13.14
CA ILE A 27 -24.38 -4.27 -14.04
C ILE A 27 -24.99 -3.74 -15.34
N ASP A 28 -24.94 -2.43 -15.51
CA ASP A 28 -25.15 -1.74 -16.78
C ASP A 28 -23.93 -1.88 -17.70
N ILE A 29 -24.15 -2.50 -18.86
CA ILE A 29 -23.13 -2.75 -19.89
C ILE A 29 -22.61 -1.48 -20.58
N GLN A 30 -23.35 -0.38 -20.49
CA GLN A 30 -23.02 0.92 -21.08
C GLN A 30 -22.34 1.85 -20.07
N GLU A 31 -22.34 1.48 -18.79
CA GLU A 31 -21.63 2.26 -17.79
C GLU A 31 -20.12 1.98 -17.87
N PRO A 32 -19.27 3.02 -17.81
CA PRO A 32 -17.82 2.84 -17.75
C PRO A 32 -17.38 1.93 -16.59
N LEU A 33 -16.43 1.04 -16.84
CA LEU A 33 -15.92 0.07 -15.85
C LEU A 33 -15.41 0.73 -14.56
N ASP A 34 -14.86 1.95 -14.64
CA ASP A 34 -14.36 2.71 -13.49
C ASP A 34 -15.48 3.22 -12.56
N SER A 35 -16.72 3.35 -13.05
CA SER A 35 -17.90 3.74 -12.25
C SER A 35 -18.20 2.72 -11.14
N TYR A 36 -17.93 1.45 -11.39
CA TYR A 36 -18.10 0.34 -10.45
C TYR A 36 -17.00 0.29 -9.37
N GLY A 37 -16.09 1.26 -9.36
CA GLY A 37 -14.98 1.30 -8.41
C GLY A 37 -13.88 0.28 -8.72
N LEU A 38 -13.83 -0.23 -9.96
CA LEU A 38 -12.73 -1.06 -10.44
C LEU A 38 -11.41 -0.30 -10.33
N ASP A 39 -10.55 -0.70 -9.40
CA ASP A 39 -9.19 -0.20 -9.33
C ASP A 39 -8.29 -0.86 -10.41
N SER A 40 -7.09 -0.31 -10.63
CA SER A 40 -6.15 -0.84 -11.63
C SER A 40 -5.76 -2.30 -11.38
N ALA A 41 -5.76 -2.78 -10.13
CA ALA A 41 -5.43 -4.18 -9.82
C ALA A 41 -6.58 -5.11 -10.24
N GLN A 42 -7.80 -4.68 -9.95
CA GLN A 42 -9.02 -5.40 -10.29
C GLN A 42 -9.25 -5.46 -11.80
N ALA A 43 -8.99 -4.37 -12.52
CA ALA A 43 -8.99 -4.34 -13.98
C ALA A 43 -7.97 -5.32 -14.58
N MET A 44 -6.77 -5.41 -13.99
CA MET A 44 -5.74 -6.35 -14.43
C MET A 44 -6.12 -7.82 -14.22
N ILE A 45 -6.83 -8.13 -13.13
CA ILE A 45 -7.38 -9.47 -12.90
C ILE A 45 -8.40 -9.82 -13.99
N LEU A 46 -9.28 -8.88 -14.35
CA LEU A 46 -10.26 -9.06 -15.42
C LEU A 46 -9.58 -9.27 -16.78
N ALA A 47 -8.57 -8.46 -17.12
CA ALA A 47 -7.78 -8.62 -18.34
C ALA A 47 -7.10 -9.99 -18.42
N SER A 48 -6.43 -10.43 -17.34
CA SER A 48 -5.77 -11.74 -17.30
C SER A 48 -6.75 -12.91 -17.43
N LYS A 49 -7.96 -12.78 -16.86
CA LYS A 49 -9.03 -13.76 -17.05
C LYS A 49 -9.52 -13.77 -18.49
N ALA A 50 -9.60 -12.60 -19.15
CA ALA A 50 -10.02 -12.47 -20.54
C ALA A 50 -9.00 -13.09 -21.50
N GLU A 51 -7.70 -12.87 -21.29
CA GLU A 51 -6.63 -13.51 -22.07
C GLU A 51 -6.74 -15.05 -22.02
N LYS A 52 -7.00 -15.61 -20.83
CA LYS A 52 -7.21 -17.06 -20.66
C LYS A 52 -8.44 -17.58 -21.41
N LEU A 53 -9.52 -16.81 -21.47
CA LEU A 53 -10.72 -17.17 -22.21
C LEU A 53 -10.48 -17.13 -23.72
N LEU A 54 -9.80 -16.08 -24.18
CA LEU A 54 -9.64 -15.75 -25.60
C LEU A 54 -8.49 -16.52 -26.27
N GLY A 55 -7.49 -16.95 -25.50
CA GLY A 55 -6.35 -17.71 -26.00
C GLY A 55 -5.28 -16.87 -26.70
N PHE A 56 -5.29 -15.55 -26.50
CA PHE A 56 -4.25 -14.63 -26.97
C PHE A 56 -4.02 -13.50 -25.97
N GLU A 57 -2.84 -12.88 -26.04
CA GLU A 57 -2.47 -11.72 -25.20
C GLU A 57 -3.26 -10.48 -25.59
N LEU A 58 -3.77 -9.78 -24.59
CA LEU A 58 -4.52 -8.54 -24.78
C LEU A 58 -3.61 -7.33 -24.51
N PRO A 59 -3.76 -6.25 -25.28
CA PRO A 59 -3.14 -4.98 -24.94
C PRO A 59 -3.61 -4.54 -23.55
N LEU A 60 -2.66 -4.15 -22.70
CA LEU A 60 -2.91 -3.86 -21.30
C LEU A 60 -3.71 -2.57 -21.06
N ASN A 61 -3.86 -1.75 -22.10
CA ASN A 61 -4.68 -0.54 -22.12
C ASN A 61 -6.08 -0.74 -22.74
N LEU A 62 -6.41 -1.95 -23.21
CA LEU A 62 -7.63 -2.22 -23.96
C LEU A 62 -8.89 -1.88 -23.16
N LEU A 63 -8.91 -2.21 -21.86
CA LEU A 63 -10.01 -1.89 -20.94
C LEU A 63 -10.29 -0.38 -20.82
N TRP A 64 -9.31 0.46 -21.17
CA TRP A 64 -9.41 1.91 -21.07
C TRP A 64 -9.66 2.59 -22.41
N LEU A 65 -9.29 1.94 -23.50
CA LEU A 65 -9.69 2.36 -24.85
C LEU A 65 -11.19 2.08 -25.09
N TYR A 66 -11.69 0.99 -24.54
CA TYR A 66 -13.08 0.56 -24.62
C TYR A 66 -13.66 0.46 -23.20
N PRO A 67 -14.07 1.59 -22.60
CA PRO A 67 -14.33 1.66 -21.17
C PRO A 67 -15.63 0.98 -20.74
N THR A 68 -16.48 0.53 -21.66
CA THR A 68 -17.77 -0.12 -21.35
C THR A 68 -17.72 -1.60 -21.72
N ILE A 69 -18.51 -2.43 -21.03
CA ILE A 69 -18.56 -3.88 -21.32
C ILE A 69 -19.02 -4.10 -22.76
N GLU A 70 -20.01 -3.32 -23.22
CA GLU A 70 -20.52 -3.37 -24.60
C GLU A 70 -19.40 -3.13 -25.62
N ALA A 71 -18.74 -1.96 -25.55
CA ALA A 71 -17.71 -1.57 -26.52
C ALA A 71 -16.49 -2.52 -26.51
N LEU A 72 -16.10 -2.98 -25.32
CA LEU A 72 -14.99 -3.92 -25.17
C LEU A 72 -15.34 -5.30 -25.75
N SER A 73 -16.57 -5.77 -25.52
CA SER A 73 -17.02 -7.07 -26.03
C SER A 73 -17.10 -7.08 -27.56
N GLU A 74 -17.57 -5.99 -28.15
CA GLU A 74 -17.60 -5.79 -29.60
C GLU A 74 -16.18 -5.82 -30.19
N ARG A 75 -15.27 -4.99 -29.66
CA ARG A 75 -13.89 -4.96 -30.16
C ARG A 75 -13.18 -6.31 -30.03
N LEU A 76 -13.36 -7.01 -28.90
CA LEU A 76 -12.76 -8.33 -28.70
C LEU A 76 -13.32 -9.36 -29.69
N ALA A 77 -14.61 -9.28 -30.02
CA ALA A 77 -15.22 -10.15 -31.03
C ALA A 77 -14.68 -9.86 -32.44
N GLU A 78 -14.46 -8.59 -32.78
CA GLU A 78 -13.82 -8.18 -34.04
C GLU A 78 -12.39 -8.71 -34.14
N GLU A 79 -11.56 -8.52 -33.11
CA GLU A 79 -10.17 -9.01 -33.05
C GLU A 79 -10.11 -10.53 -33.26
N ILE A 80 -11.04 -11.28 -32.66
CA ILE A 80 -11.15 -12.74 -32.87
C ILE A 80 -11.48 -13.07 -34.33
N ALA A 81 -12.36 -12.30 -34.96
CA ALA A 81 -12.72 -12.49 -36.35
C ALA A 81 -11.55 -12.16 -37.29
N GLU A 82 -10.83 -11.07 -37.02
CA GLU A 82 -9.62 -10.64 -37.74
C GLU A 82 -8.53 -11.72 -37.68
N ARG A 83 -8.21 -12.21 -36.48
CA ARG A 83 -7.18 -13.26 -36.29
C ARG A 83 -7.55 -14.59 -36.95
N LYS A 84 -8.84 -14.96 -36.94
CA LYS A 84 -9.31 -16.15 -37.68
C LYS A 84 -9.13 -15.98 -39.18
N LEU A 85 -9.45 -14.80 -39.71
CA LEU A 85 -9.26 -14.47 -41.12
C LEU A 85 -7.77 -14.52 -41.51
N GLU A 86 -6.87 -14.05 -40.64
CA GLU A 86 -5.41 -14.11 -40.85
C GLU A 86 -4.89 -15.55 -40.90
N LEU A 87 -5.35 -16.40 -39.98
CA LEU A 87 -5.03 -17.84 -39.96
C LEU A 87 -5.52 -18.57 -41.21
N GLU A 88 -6.65 -18.14 -41.80
CA GLU A 88 -7.23 -18.73 -43.00
C GLU A 88 -6.61 -18.20 -44.31
N THR A 89 -6.19 -16.93 -44.35
CA THR A 89 -5.71 -16.26 -45.57
C THR A 89 -4.20 -16.20 -45.70
N GLY A 90 -3.44 -16.48 -44.63
CA GLY A 90 -1.97 -16.45 -44.63
C GLY A 90 -1.36 -15.05 -44.83
N ASN A 91 -2.18 -14.01 -44.94
CA ASN A 91 -1.75 -12.63 -44.96
C ASN A 91 -1.71 -12.11 -43.52
N THR A 92 -0.50 -11.91 -43.00
CA THR A 92 -0.29 -11.19 -41.75
C THR A 92 -0.65 -9.72 -41.97
N ARG A 93 -1.92 -9.35 -41.79
CA ARG A 93 -2.22 -7.98 -41.38
C ARG A 93 -1.73 -7.90 -39.95
N ILE A 94 -0.66 -7.16 -39.70
CA ILE A 94 -0.42 -6.72 -38.34
C ILE A 94 -1.58 -5.77 -38.05
N SER A 95 -2.63 -6.26 -37.39
CA SER A 95 -3.64 -5.40 -36.75
C SER A 95 -2.92 -4.68 -35.61
N LYS A 96 -2.10 -3.68 -35.95
CA LYS A 96 -1.86 -2.57 -35.03
C LYS A 96 -3.25 -2.03 -34.77
N LEU A 97 -3.83 -2.37 -33.61
CA LEU A 97 -4.94 -1.62 -33.04
C LEU A 97 -4.67 -0.16 -33.33
N GLU A 98 -5.53 0.45 -34.13
CA GLU A 98 -5.29 1.78 -34.71
C GLU A 98 -4.82 2.70 -33.58
N GLU A 99 -3.52 3.01 -33.55
CA GLU A 99 -3.03 4.19 -32.86
C GLU A 99 -3.74 5.33 -33.56
N ILE A 100 -4.84 5.80 -32.98
CA ILE A 100 -5.46 7.06 -33.34
C ILE A 100 -4.30 8.06 -33.32
N ASN A 101 -3.87 8.48 -34.50
CA ASN A 101 -2.71 9.35 -34.66
C ASN A 101 -3.10 10.71 -34.09
N LEU A 102 -2.88 10.88 -32.79
CA LEU A 102 -3.34 12.00 -32.00
C LEU A 102 -2.48 13.22 -32.32
N ASP A 103 -3.03 14.15 -33.08
CA ASP A 103 -2.44 15.47 -33.25
C ASP A 103 -2.71 16.32 -31.99
N LEU A 104 -1.73 16.35 -31.08
CA LEU A 104 -1.80 17.14 -29.85
C LEU A 104 -1.91 18.64 -30.13
N GLY A 105 -1.34 19.13 -31.25
CA GLY A 105 -1.46 20.52 -31.66
C GLY A 105 -2.90 20.88 -32.02
N ALA A 106 -3.60 20.00 -32.73
CA ALA A 106 -5.02 20.17 -33.08
C ALA A 106 -5.95 20.14 -31.85
N GLU A 107 -5.52 19.55 -30.74
CA GLU A 107 -6.26 19.53 -29.48
C GLU A 107 -6.16 20.83 -28.67
N VAL A 108 -5.24 21.73 -29.03
CA VAL A 108 -5.08 23.05 -28.40
C VAL A 108 -6.13 24.02 -28.95
N VAL A 109 -7.38 23.81 -28.57
CA VAL A 109 -8.51 24.67 -28.95
C VAL A 109 -9.17 25.23 -27.70
N LEU A 110 -9.01 26.53 -27.49
CA LEU A 110 -9.72 27.27 -26.46
C LEU A 110 -11.09 27.71 -27.00
N ASP A 111 -12.14 27.42 -26.23
CA ASP A 111 -13.52 27.77 -26.53
C ASP A 111 -13.64 29.28 -26.72
N PRO A 112 -14.11 29.75 -27.90
CA PRO A 112 -14.22 31.18 -28.22
C PRO A 112 -15.09 32.00 -27.26
N THR A 113 -15.95 31.35 -26.47
CA THR A 113 -16.76 32.01 -25.44
C THR A 113 -15.95 32.39 -24.21
N ILE A 114 -14.74 31.86 -24.04
CA ILE A 114 -13.79 32.25 -23.00
C ILE A 114 -13.02 33.48 -23.48
N ASP A 115 -13.55 34.65 -23.13
CA ASP A 115 -12.98 35.94 -23.51
C ASP A 115 -12.74 36.81 -22.25
N PRO A 116 -11.57 36.67 -21.60
CA PRO A 116 -11.25 37.40 -20.37
C PRO A 116 -11.29 38.92 -20.55
N LEU A 117 -11.05 39.46 -21.75
CA LEU A 117 -11.04 40.91 -21.97
C LEU A 117 -12.42 41.54 -21.91
N LYS A 118 -13.49 40.76 -22.10
CA LYS A 118 -14.88 41.24 -22.01
C LYS A 118 -15.38 41.45 -20.59
N VAL A 119 -14.67 40.95 -19.58
CA VAL A 119 -15.06 41.04 -18.17
C VAL A 119 -14.07 41.88 -17.36
N PRO A 120 -14.53 42.60 -16.32
CA PRO A 120 -13.65 43.42 -15.49
C PRO A 120 -12.64 42.56 -14.72
N LEU A 121 -11.43 43.09 -14.51
CA LEU A 121 -10.45 42.49 -13.61
C LEU A 121 -10.66 43.02 -12.20
N GLU A 122 -10.89 42.12 -11.25
CA GLU A 122 -11.03 42.46 -9.83
C GLU A 122 -9.97 41.70 -9.04
N LEU A 123 -8.81 42.34 -8.86
CA LEU A 123 -7.76 41.81 -7.99
C LEU A 123 -8.03 42.27 -6.55
N LYS A 124 -8.09 41.33 -5.61
CA LYS A 124 -8.15 41.60 -4.18
C LYS A 124 -6.81 41.31 -3.54
N ASP A 125 -6.31 42.24 -2.74
CA ASP A 125 -5.08 42.03 -1.95
C ASP A 125 -5.29 40.94 -0.87
N GLU A 126 -6.49 40.90 -0.28
CA GLU A 126 -6.92 39.85 0.64
C GLU A 126 -8.13 39.10 0.06
N PRO A 127 -7.96 37.89 -0.51
CA PRO A 127 -9.08 37.12 -1.05
C PRO A 127 -9.99 36.63 0.08
N GLU A 128 -11.31 36.71 -0.14
CA GLU A 128 -12.30 36.21 0.82
C GLU A 128 -12.73 34.78 0.50
N ASN A 129 -12.77 34.44 -0.80
CA ASN A 129 -13.23 33.13 -1.27
C ASN A 129 -12.28 32.56 -2.32
N ILE A 130 -11.69 31.41 -2.02
CA ILE A 130 -10.74 30.70 -2.88
C ILE A 130 -11.39 29.42 -3.37
N PHE A 131 -11.35 29.16 -4.68
CA PHE A 131 -11.81 27.90 -5.26
C PHE A 131 -10.64 26.96 -5.49
N VAL A 132 -10.74 25.73 -5.00
CA VAL A 132 -9.72 24.69 -5.11
C VAL A 132 -10.33 23.47 -5.79
N THR A 133 -9.69 23.01 -6.86
CA THR A 133 -9.95 21.68 -7.41
C THR A 133 -8.89 20.71 -6.92
N GLY A 134 -9.27 19.45 -6.69
CA GLY A 134 -8.32 18.40 -6.35
C GLY A 134 -8.09 18.26 -4.84
N GLY A 135 -8.98 18.84 -4.01
CA GLY A 135 -8.89 18.78 -2.55
C GLY A 135 -8.98 17.37 -1.94
N THR A 136 -9.42 16.39 -2.72
CA THR A 136 -9.44 14.97 -2.34
C THR A 136 -8.18 14.20 -2.78
N GLY A 137 -7.20 14.88 -3.38
CA GLY A 137 -5.92 14.30 -3.77
C GLY A 137 -4.80 14.59 -2.78
N PHE A 138 -3.63 14.01 -3.01
CA PHE A 138 -2.44 14.16 -2.15
C PHE A 138 -1.97 15.60 -2.04
N LEU A 139 -1.53 16.23 -3.14
CA LEU A 139 -1.10 17.64 -3.12
C LEU A 139 -2.23 18.58 -2.69
N GLY A 140 -3.47 18.29 -3.06
CA GLY A 140 -4.64 19.10 -2.71
C GLY A 140 -4.87 19.22 -1.20
N ALA A 141 -4.61 18.16 -0.44
CA ALA A 141 -4.72 18.18 1.03
C ALA A 141 -3.76 19.22 1.65
N PHE A 142 -2.49 19.18 1.25
CA PHE A 142 -1.46 20.11 1.73
C PHE A 142 -1.66 21.53 1.19
N LEU A 143 -2.18 21.70 -0.03
CA LEU A 143 -2.56 23.02 -0.54
C LEU A 143 -3.69 23.65 0.27
N ILE A 144 -4.73 22.87 0.60
CA ILE A 144 -5.83 23.34 1.46
C ILE A 144 -5.29 23.74 2.82
N GLU A 145 -4.43 22.91 3.43
CA GLU A 145 -3.79 23.23 4.70
C GLU A 145 -3.03 24.56 4.64
N GLU A 146 -2.14 24.74 3.66
CA GLU A 146 -1.35 25.96 3.50
C GLU A 146 -2.23 27.19 3.28
N LEU A 147 -3.26 27.09 2.44
CA LEU A 147 -4.21 28.19 2.21
C LEU A 147 -4.98 28.56 3.48
N LEU A 148 -5.37 27.58 4.29
CA LEU A 148 -6.03 27.80 5.58
C LEU A 148 -5.09 28.43 6.60
N GLN A 149 -3.80 28.08 6.59
CA GLN A 149 -2.82 28.64 7.51
C GLN A 149 -2.43 30.07 7.14
N GLN A 150 -2.31 30.37 5.85
CA GLN A 150 -1.77 31.64 5.36
C GLN A 150 -2.83 32.69 5.01
N THR A 151 -4.10 32.29 4.89
CA THR A 151 -5.20 33.20 4.53
C THR A 151 -6.37 33.13 5.51
N LYS A 152 -7.24 34.14 5.46
CA LYS A 152 -8.53 34.16 6.16
C LYS A 152 -9.69 33.68 5.29
N ALA A 153 -9.42 33.31 4.03
CA ALA A 153 -10.43 32.99 3.04
C ALA A 153 -11.21 31.72 3.39
N ASN A 154 -12.44 31.64 2.87
CA ASN A 154 -13.17 30.40 2.75
C ASN A 154 -12.65 29.61 1.53
N ILE A 155 -12.49 28.30 1.69
CA ILE A 155 -11.95 27.40 0.69
C ILE A 155 -13.10 26.57 0.10
N TYR A 156 -13.50 26.90 -1.12
CA TYR A 156 -14.53 26.20 -1.88
C TYR A 156 -13.88 25.05 -2.66
N CYS A 157 -14.19 23.81 -2.30
CA CYS A 157 -13.56 22.63 -2.87
C CYS A 157 -14.51 21.91 -3.83
N LEU A 158 -14.15 21.82 -5.11
CA LEU A 158 -14.89 20.99 -6.07
C LEU A 158 -14.80 19.51 -5.67
N ILE A 159 -15.94 18.84 -5.56
CA ILE A 159 -16.00 17.45 -5.11
C ILE A 159 -17.15 16.65 -5.74
N ARG A 160 -16.84 15.40 -6.09
CA ARG A 160 -17.83 14.40 -6.49
C ARG A 160 -18.41 13.74 -5.24
N ALA A 161 -19.69 13.97 -4.96
CA ALA A 161 -20.44 13.32 -3.88
C ALA A 161 -21.95 13.40 -4.15
N GLY A 162 -22.74 12.52 -3.54
CA GLY A 162 -24.21 12.53 -3.68
C GLY A 162 -24.86 13.73 -3.01
N ASP A 163 -24.25 14.26 -1.94
CA ASP A 163 -24.73 15.42 -1.20
C ASP A 163 -23.57 16.17 -0.51
N VAL A 164 -23.89 17.34 0.05
CA VAL A 164 -22.93 18.28 0.67
C VAL A 164 -22.27 17.69 1.91
N GLU A 165 -22.97 16.89 2.71
CA GLU A 165 -22.44 16.29 3.93
C GLU A 165 -21.46 15.18 3.60
N SER A 166 -21.83 14.31 2.65
CA SER A 166 -20.95 13.29 2.07
C SER A 166 -19.68 13.93 1.46
N GLY A 167 -19.83 15.02 0.71
CA GLY A 167 -18.70 15.79 0.18
C GLY A 167 -17.78 16.34 1.29
N ARG A 168 -18.38 16.92 2.34
CA ARG A 168 -17.62 17.41 3.50
C ARG A 168 -16.84 16.28 4.18
N ASN A 169 -17.49 15.15 4.43
CA ASN A 169 -16.88 13.99 5.08
C ASN A 169 -15.72 13.46 4.25
N ARG A 170 -15.86 13.35 2.93
CA ARG A 170 -14.77 12.90 2.05
C ARG A 170 -13.56 13.84 2.05
N LEU A 171 -13.76 15.16 2.10
CA LEU A 171 -12.65 16.12 2.26
C LEU A 171 -11.99 15.97 3.64
N LEU A 172 -12.79 15.87 4.71
CA LEU A 172 -12.32 15.69 6.07
C LEU A 172 -11.50 14.40 6.21
N THR A 173 -12.01 13.29 5.71
CA THR A 173 -11.32 12.01 5.70
C THR A 173 -9.99 12.10 4.97
N ASN A 174 -9.92 12.80 3.83
CA ASN A 174 -8.66 13.00 3.11
C ASN A 174 -7.64 13.83 3.92
N LEU A 175 -8.07 14.93 4.53
CA LEU A 175 -7.21 15.77 5.38
C LEU A 175 -6.75 15.02 6.64
N GLN A 176 -7.60 14.19 7.23
CA GLN A 176 -7.25 13.33 8.36
C GLN A 176 -6.27 12.22 7.95
N HIS A 177 -6.50 11.59 6.79
CA HIS A 177 -5.63 10.56 6.23
C HIS A 177 -4.20 11.07 6.06
N TYR A 178 -4.04 12.28 5.52
CA TYR A 178 -2.74 12.94 5.39
C TYR A 178 -2.28 13.71 6.63
N GLN A 179 -2.98 13.59 7.77
CA GLN A 179 -2.61 14.18 9.07
C GLN A 179 -2.49 15.71 9.07
N VAL A 180 -3.27 16.39 8.20
CA VAL A 180 -3.30 17.86 8.06
C VAL A 180 -4.61 18.49 8.58
N TRP A 181 -5.51 17.68 9.13
CA TRP A 181 -6.77 18.17 9.71
C TRP A 181 -6.59 18.79 11.10
N HIS A 182 -7.24 19.94 11.31
CA HIS A 182 -7.47 20.54 12.62
C HIS A 182 -8.91 21.06 12.73
N ASP A 183 -9.56 20.88 13.88
CA ASP A 183 -10.99 21.21 14.06
C ASP A 183 -11.33 22.67 13.75
N LYS A 184 -10.37 23.58 13.98
CA LYS A 184 -10.49 25.02 13.64
C LYS A 184 -10.68 25.29 12.14
N TYR A 185 -10.41 24.33 11.26
CA TYR A 185 -10.51 24.49 9.81
C TYR A 185 -11.91 24.25 9.27
N GLY A 186 -12.74 23.48 9.98
CA GLY A 186 -13.98 22.94 9.41
C GLY A 186 -14.98 23.99 8.95
N SER A 187 -15.07 25.15 9.62
CA SER A 187 -16.02 26.21 9.21
C SER A 187 -15.62 26.92 7.91
N ARG A 188 -14.36 26.81 7.47
CA ARG A 188 -13.85 27.49 6.28
C ARG A 188 -13.79 26.59 5.04
N ILE A 189 -14.01 25.28 5.17
CA ILE A 189 -14.00 24.35 4.03
C ILE A 189 -15.43 24.13 3.54
N ILE A 190 -15.70 24.56 2.32
CA ILE A 190 -17.03 24.56 1.72
C ILE A 190 -17.04 23.61 0.51
N PRO A 191 -17.69 22.44 0.58
CA PRO A 191 -17.76 21.55 -0.57
C PRO A 191 -18.67 22.13 -1.66
N VAL A 192 -18.22 22.07 -2.91
CA VAL A 192 -18.97 22.41 -4.12
C VAL A 192 -19.19 21.12 -4.89
N LEU A 193 -20.44 20.63 -4.89
CA LEU A 193 -20.80 19.39 -5.60
C LEU A 193 -20.67 19.59 -7.09
N GLY A 194 -19.77 18.85 -7.72
CA GLY A 194 -19.53 18.95 -9.15
C GLY A 194 -18.49 17.95 -9.62
N ASP A 195 -18.30 17.92 -10.93
CA ASP A 195 -17.40 17.02 -11.61
C ASP A 195 -16.59 17.78 -12.65
N LEU A 196 -15.27 17.72 -12.52
CA LEU A 196 -14.34 18.38 -13.42
C LEU A 196 -14.46 17.88 -14.86
N SER A 197 -14.90 16.63 -15.07
CA SER A 197 -15.06 16.03 -16.40
C SER A 197 -16.32 16.50 -17.14
N LYS A 198 -17.23 17.23 -16.46
CA LYS A 198 -18.52 17.66 -17.02
C LYS A 198 -18.50 19.14 -17.42
N PRO A 199 -19.29 19.54 -18.43
CA PRO A 199 -19.49 20.95 -18.77
C PRO A 199 -19.91 21.76 -17.55
N LEU A 200 -19.43 23.00 -17.42
CA LEU A 200 -19.67 23.88 -16.28
C LEU A 200 -19.33 23.22 -14.93
N LEU A 201 -18.34 22.32 -14.91
CA LEU A 201 -17.93 21.55 -13.73
C LEU A 201 -19.06 20.67 -13.16
N GLY A 202 -20.03 20.28 -14.00
CA GLY A 202 -21.22 19.53 -13.59
C GLY A 202 -22.26 20.34 -12.82
N LEU A 203 -22.13 21.66 -12.78
CA LEU A 203 -23.06 22.58 -12.13
C LEU A 203 -24.17 23.01 -13.09
N SER A 204 -25.34 23.35 -12.53
CA SER A 204 -26.33 24.15 -13.28
C SER A 204 -25.76 25.51 -13.64
N ARG A 205 -26.34 26.17 -14.66
CA ARG A 205 -25.90 27.52 -15.08
C ARG A 205 -26.03 28.54 -13.96
N GLU A 206 -27.09 28.43 -13.17
CA GLU A 206 -27.36 29.29 -12.02
C GLU A 206 -26.29 29.11 -10.93
N GLN A 207 -25.94 27.86 -10.60
CA GLN A 207 -24.88 27.55 -9.63
C GLN A 207 -23.51 27.99 -10.14
N PHE A 208 -23.21 27.78 -11.42
CA PHE A 208 -21.95 28.19 -12.03
C PHE A 208 -21.79 29.72 -12.01
N ASN A 209 -22.85 30.46 -12.33
CA ASN A 209 -22.85 31.92 -12.25
C ASN A 209 -22.72 32.42 -10.80
N LEU A 210 -23.41 31.79 -9.85
CA LEU A 210 -23.25 32.12 -8.43
C LEU A 210 -21.80 31.92 -7.98
N LEU A 211 -21.20 30.78 -8.33
CA LEU A 211 -19.79 30.50 -8.04
C LEU A 211 -18.87 31.55 -8.70
N ALA A 212 -19.14 31.92 -9.95
CA ALA A 212 -18.38 32.93 -10.68
C ALA A 212 -18.47 34.34 -10.03
N THR A 213 -19.57 34.67 -9.38
CA THR A 213 -19.71 35.92 -8.60
C THR A 213 -18.90 35.86 -7.29
N THR A 214 -18.99 34.73 -6.57
CA THR A 214 -18.45 34.58 -5.22
C THR A 214 -16.93 34.42 -5.17
N ILE A 215 -16.34 33.65 -6.09
CA ILE A 215 -14.93 33.27 -6.04
C ILE A 215 -14.02 34.42 -6.50
N ASP A 216 -12.94 34.64 -5.76
CA ASP A 216 -11.94 35.67 -6.04
C ASP A 216 -10.70 35.10 -6.74
N ILE A 217 -10.22 33.92 -6.30
CA ILE A 217 -8.99 33.27 -6.82
C ILE A 217 -9.24 31.78 -7.00
N ILE A 218 -8.62 31.18 -8.02
CA ILE A 218 -8.72 29.75 -8.32
C ILE A 218 -7.36 29.06 -8.22
N TYR A 219 -7.28 27.95 -7.48
CA TYR A 219 -6.16 26.99 -7.50
C TYR A 219 -6.62 25.71 -8.18
N HIS A 220 -6.14 25.49 -9.40
CA HIS A 220 -6.46 24.32 -10.20
C HIS A 220 -5.37 23.26 -10.07
N SER A 221 -5.56 22.33 -9.12
CA SER A 221 -4.66 21.20 -8.84
C SER A 221 -5.22 19.83 -9.23
N ALA A 222 -6.52 19.75 -9.57
CA ALA A 222 -7.12 18.48 -9.97
C ALA A 222 -6.60 18.01 -11.34
N ALA A 223 -6.21 16.74 -11.39
CA ALA A 223 -6.01 15.99 -12.62
C ALA A 223 -6.33 14.51 -12.34
N LEU A 224 -6.85 13.81 -13.33
CA LEU A 224 -6.82 12.37 -13.39
C LEU A 224 -5.39 11.96 -13.80
N LEU A 225 -4.66 11.35 -12.87
CA LEU A 225 -3.33 10.82 -13.09
C LEU A 225 -3.43 9.29 -13.13
N ASN A 226 -3.18 8.72 -14.30
CA ASN A 226 -3.08 7.28 -14.49
C ASN A 226 -2.00 7.01 -15.54
N TYR A 227 -1.05 6.14 -15.21
CA TYR A 227 0.11 5.84 -16.06
C TYR A 227 -0.20 4.93 -17.25
N VAL A 228 -1.39 4.32 -17.28
CA VAL A 228 -1.81 3.36 -18.30
C VAL A 228 -2.88 3.96 -19.22
N TYR A 229 -3.60 4.99 -18.75
CA TYR A 229 -4.71 5.54 -19.51
C TYR A 229 -4.23 6.27 -20.77
N PRO A 230 -4.95 6.12 -21.90
CA PRO A 230 -4.71 6.92 -23.08
C PRO A 230 -5.17 8.38 -22.86
N TYR A 231 -4.73 9.29 -23.72
CA TYR A 231 -5.16 10.69 -23.71
C TYR A 231 -6.69 10.84 -23.71
N SER A 232 -7.40 10.09 -24.55
CA SER A 232 -8.85 10.15 -24.69
C SER A 232 -9.59 9.94 -23.37
N ALA A 233 -9.16 8.96 -22.56
CA ALA A 233 -9.74 8.64 -21.26
C ALA A 233 -9.54 9.75 -20.22
N MET A 234 -8.47 10.54 -20.35
CA MET A 234 -8.15 11.63 -19.40
C MET A 234 -8.54 13.01 -19.91
N LYS A 235 -8.83 13.16 -21.21
CA LYS A 235 -9.15 14.45 -21.87
C LYS A 235 -10.27 15.21 -21.17
N ALA A 236 -11.36 14.51 -20.81
CA ALA A 236 -12.51 15.15 -20.17
C ALA A 236 -12.13 15.86 -18.86
N ALA A 237 -11.41 15.17 -17.97
CA ALA A 237 -11.01 15.74 -16.69
C ALA A 237 -9.84 16.74 -16.83
N ASN A 238 -8.80 16.39 -17.58
CA ASN A 238 -7.53 17.14 -17.57
C ASN A 238 -7.50 18.29 -18.56
N VAL A 239 -8.19 18.19 -19.71
CA VAL A 239 -8.17 19.21 -20.76
C VAL A 239 -9.46 20.03 -20.72
N LEU A 240 -10.60 19.37 -20.89
CA LEU A 240 -11.90 20.06 -20.88
C LEU A 240 -12.23 20.62 -19.50
N GLY A 241 -11.88 19.91 -18.43
CA GLY A 241 -11.98 20.44 -17.07
C GLY A 241 -11.16 21.71 -16.84
N THR A 242 -9.92 21.77 -17.32
CA THR A 242 -9.11 23.01 -17.28
C THR A 242 -9.78 24.12 -18.06
N GLN A 243 -10.35 23.83 -19.23
CA GLN A 243 -11.11 24.80 -20.01
C GLN A 243 -12.34 25.34 -19.26
N GLU A 244 -13.09 24.50 -18.54
CA GLU A 244 -14.19 24.96 -17.69
C GLU A 244 -13.73 25.81 -16.50
N ILE A 245 -12.51 25.57 -15.98
CA ILE A 245 -11.89 26.44 -14.99
C ILE A 245 -11.54 27.81 -15.58
N LEU A 246 -10.97 27.85 -16.80
CA LEU A 246 -10.68 29.10 -17.50
C LEU A 246 -11.97 29.87 -17.83
N ARG A 247 -13.05 29.15 -18.14
CA ARG A 247 -14.41 29.71 -18.30
C ARG A 247 -14.89 30.33 -17.00
N LEU A 248 -14.81 29.62 -15.87
CA LEU A 248 -15.18 30.15 -14.55
C LEU A 248 -14.35 31.40 -14.19
N ALA A 249 -13.06 31.36 -14.49
CA ALA A 249 -12.13 32.46 -14.25
C ALA A 249 -12.46 33.70 -15.09
N SER A 250 -13.11 33.52 -16.24
CA SER A 250 -13.49 34.59 -17.18
C SER A 250 -14.98 34.95 -17.11
N GLN A 251 -15.75 34.32 -16.23
CA GLN A 251 -17.19 34.55 -16.08
C GLN A 251 -17.45 35.63 -15.03
N ILE A 252 -18.24 36.66 -15.38
CA ILE A 252 -18.64 37.82 -14.56
C ILE A 252 -17.49 38.76 -14.19
N LYS A 253 -16.40 38.23 -13.62
CA LYS A 253 -15.17 38.94 -13.25
C LYS A 253 -13.95 38.06 -13.54
N ARG A 254 -12.84 38.65 -13.97
CA ARG A 254 -11.57 37.93 -14.12
C ARG A 254 -11.01 37.57 -12.76
N LYS A 255 -10.62 36.31 -12.62
CA LYS A 255 -10.05 35.73 -11.40
C LYS A 255 -8.65 35.22 -11.71
N PRO A 256 -7.64 35.50 -10.86
CA PRO A 256 -6.35 34.85 -10.99
C PRO A 256 -6.48 33.32 -10.93
N VAL A 257 -5.75 32.64 -11.82
CA VAL A 257 -5.69 31.18 -11.88
C VAL A 257 -4.27 30.70 -11.58
N HIS A 258 -4.15 29.97 -10.49
CA HIS A 258 -2.95 29.24 -10.09
C HIS A 258 -3.08 27.81 -10.58
N TYR A 259 -2.41 27.49 -11.69
CA TYR A 259 -2.52 26.19 -12.35
C TYR A 259 -1.34 25.27 -11.99
N VAL A 260 -1.65 24.12 -11.41
CA VAL A 260 -0.66 23.07 -11.16
C VAL A 260 -0.55 22.18 -12.40
N SER A 261 0.54 22.34 -13.12
CA SER A 261 0.94 21.54 -14.26
C SER A 261 1.86 20.38 -13.85
N SER A 262 2.82 19.99 -14.69
CA SER A 262 3.86 19.02 -14.39
C SER A 262 5.08 19.26 -15.29
N VAL A 263 6.27 18.88 -14.84
CA VAL A 263 7.47 18.83 -15.70
C VAL A 263 7.37 17.79 -16.82
N ALA A 264 6.39 16.87 -16.73
CA ALA A 264 6.09 15.87 -17.76
C ALA A 264 5.70 16.47 -19.13
N ILE A 265 5.46 17.78 -19.22
CA ILE A 265 5.25 18.46 -20.51
C ILE A 265 6.53 18.52 -21.37
N PHE A 266 7.71 18.29 -20.78
CA PHE A 266 9.02 18.33 -21.45
C PHE A 266 9.53 16.94 -21.86
N GLU A 267 8.62 15.98 -22.02
CA GLU A 267 8.95 14.61 -22.43
C GLU A 267 9.16 14.45 -23.94
N SER A 268 8.97 15.53 -24.71
CA SER A 268 9.26 15.52 -26.13
C SER A 268 10.75 15.26 -26.39
N THR A 269 11.02 14.47 -27.43
CA THR A 269 12.39 14.14 -27.87
C THR A 269 13.16 15.39 -28.31
N ALA A 270 12.47 16.49 -28.64
CA ALA A 270 13.10 17.77 -28.96
C ALA A 270 13.89 18.37 -27.78
N TYR A 271 13.60 17.96 -26.54
CA TYR A 271 14.32 18.43 -25.35
C TYR A 271 15.50 17.53 -24.95
N THR A 272 15.73 16.43 -25.67
CA THR A 272 16.84 15.48 -25.44
C THR A 272 18.18 16.20 -25.27
N GLY A 273 18.85 15.97 -24.13
CA GLY A 273 20.18 16.51 -23.84
C GLY A 273 20.24 18.02 -23.57
N LYS A 274 19.09 18.71 -23.53
CA LYS A 274 19.02 20.16 -23.31
C LYS A 274 18.81 20.49 -21.83
N ILE A 275 19.22 21.69 -21.43
CA ILE A 275 18.82 22.30 -20.16
C ILE A 275 17.57 23.11 -20.42
N VAL A 276 16.46 22.75 -19.78
CA VAL A 276 15.16 23.43 -19.92
C VAL A 276 14.98 24.42 -18.78
N GLN A 277 14.79 25.69 -19.10
CA GLN A 277 14.54 26.77 -18.13
C GLN A 277 13.03 27.03 -17.95
N GLU A 278 12.64 27.65 -16.85
CA GLU A 278 11.22 27.96 -16.59
C GLU A 278 10.57 28.86 -17.65
N SER A 279 11.37 29.74 -18.27
CA SER A 279 10.93 30.69 -19.29
C SER A 279 10.91 30.13 -20.71
N ASP A 280 11.41 28.91 -20.92
CA ASP A 280 11.50 28.33 -22.26
C ASP A 280 10.12 28.05 -22.85
N SER A 281 10.03 28.15 -24.18
CA SER A 281 8.88 27.67 -24.93
C SER A 281 8.81 26.14 -24.84
N PHE A 282 7.58 25.61 -24.81
CA PHE A 282 7.33 24.16 -24.77
C PHE A 282 6.46 23.73 -25.96
N ASP A 283 6.79 24.21 -27.16
CA ASP A 283 5.96 24.01 -28.38
C ASP A 283 6.08 22.61 -28.99
N ASP A 284 7.18 21.92 -28.69
CA ASP A 284 7.43 20.58 -29.18
C ASP A 284 6.63 19.55 -28.35
N HIS A 285 5.90 18.70 -29.06
CA HIS A 285 5.09 17.62 -28.50
C HIS A 285 5.36 16.27 -29.15
N GLU A 286 6.25 16.23 -30.14
CA GLU A 286 6.70 15.00 -30.80
C GLU A 286 7.38 14.09 -29.77
N GLY A 287 6.98 12.81 -29.77
CA GLY A 287 7.52 11.79 -28.88
C GLY A 287 6.95 11.79 -27.45
N ILE A 288 5.97 12.65 -27.12
CA ILE A 288 5.23 12.52 -25.86
C ILE A 288 4.28 11.33 -25.97
N PHE A 289 4.59 10.23 -25.28
CA PHE A 289 3.87 8.96 -25.39
C PHE A 289 2.87 8.69 -24.25
N LEU A 290 3.08 9.26 -23.07
CA LEU A 290 2.17 9.04 -21.93
C LEU A 290 0.93 9.90 -22.03
N GLY A 291 -0.26 9.28 -21.96
CA GLY A 291 -1.54 9.98 -22.01
C GLY A 291 -1.66 11.10 -20.97
N TYR A 292 -1.13 10.88 -19.76
CA TYR A 292 -1.11 11.91 -18.72
C TYR A 292 -0.29 13.13 -19.18
N SER A 293 0.95 12.91 -19.63
CA SER A 293 1.84 13.96 -20.13
C SER A 293 1.22 14.73 -21.30
N GLN A 294 0.60 14.01 -22.23
CA GLN A 294 -0.15 14.59 -23.36
C GLN A 294 -1.27 15.52 -22.87
N THR A 295 -2.11 15.08 -21.92
CA THR A 295 -3.19 15.94 -21.40
C THR A 295 -2.66 17.16 -20.64
N LYS A 296 -1.57 17.03 -19.86
CA LYS A 296 -0.97 18.17 -19.16
C LYS A 296 -0.36 19.18 -20.11
N TRP A 297 0.26 18.72 -21.21
CA TRP A 297 0.80 19.58 -22.25
C TRP A 297 -0.31 20.41 -22.91
N VAL A 298 -1.41 19.78 -23.34
CA VAL A 298 -2.56 20.48 -23.96
C VAL A 298 -3.19 21.45 -22.95
N ALA A 299 -3.45 21.02 -21.73
CA ALA A 299 -4.05 21.85 -20.70
C ALA A 299 -3.20 23.09 -20.37
N GLU A 300 -1.86 22.94 -20.29
CA GLU A 300 -0.99 24.10 -20.06
C GLU A 300 -0.97 25.07 -21.25
N LYS A 301 -1.06 24.56 -22.49
CA LYS A 301 -1.22 25.43 -23.68
C LYS A 301 -2.51 26.25 -23.59
N LEU A 302 -3.63 25.64 -23.21
CA LEU A 302 -4.90 26.35 -23.01
C LEU A 302 -4.78 27.44 -21.94
N VAL A 303 -4.09 27.15 -20.83
CA VAL A 303 -3.84 28.14 -19.76
C VAL A 303 -2.96 29.29 -20.26
N LYS A 304 -1.91 29.01 -21.04
CA LYS A 304 -1.09 30.07 -21.65
C LYS A 304 -1.84 30.91 -22.67
N LEU A 305 -2.72 30.29 -23.47
CA LEU A 305 -3.60 31.02 -24.40
C LEU A 305 -4.59 31.93 -23.66
N ALA A 306 -5.24 31.44 -22.61
CA ALA A 306 -6.09 32.30 -21.78
C ALA A 306 -5.28 33.44 -21.13
N GLY A 307 -4.03 33.16 -20.73
CA GLY A 307 -3.08 34.16 -20.25
C GLY A 307 -2.76 35.25 -21.28
N SER A 308 -2.52 34.88 -22.54
CA SER A 308 -2.28 35.85 -23.62
C SER A 308 -3.53 36.67 -23.95
N LEU A 309 -4.72 36.14 -23.67
CA LEU A 309 -6.01 36.85 -23.71
C LEU A 309 -6.28 37.68 -22.43
N GLY A 310 -5.28 37.90 -21.56
CA GLY A 310 -5.37 38.83 -20.44
C GLY A 310 -5.96 38.26 -19.16
N LEU A 311 -6.07 36.93 -19.03
CA LEU A 311 -6.35 36.27 -17.76
C LEU A 311 -5.06 36.21 -16.90
N PRO A 312 -5.09 36.62 -15.61
CA PRO A 312 -3.92 36.47 -14.75
C PRO A 312 -3.69 35.00 -14.42
N VAL A 313 -2.61 34.41 -14.95
CA VAL A 313 -2.29 32.99 -14.73
C VAL A 313 -0.89 32.84 -14.15
N THR A 314 -0.71 31.90 -13.22
CA THR A 314 0.61 31.45 -12.76
C THR A 314 0.66 29.93 -12.82
N ILE A 315 1.73 29.40 -13.40
CA ILE A 315 1.88 27.96 -13.68
C ILE A 315 2.94 27.37 -12.75
N TYR A 316 2.63 26.21 -12.16
CA TYR A 316 3.54 25.48 -11.28
C TYR A 316 3.75 24.08 -11.83
N ARG A 317 5.00 23.71 -12.13
CA ARG A 317 5.37 22.41 -12.72
C ARG A 317 6.16 21.60 -11.68
N PRO A 318 5.50 20.83 -10.82
CA PRO A 318 6.17 19.89 -9.92
C PRO A 318 6.73 18.67 -10.67
N PRO A 319 7.79 18.04 -10.12
CA PRO A 319 8.25 16.70 -10.52
C PRO A 319 7.38 15.64 -9.84
N LEU A 320 7.93 14.44 -9.61
CA LEU A 320 7.36 13.48 -8.68
C LEU A 320 7.25 14.12 -7.30
N ILE A 321 6.05 14.07 -6.70
CA ILE A 321 5.81 14.65 -5.38
C ILE A 321 5.99 13.55 -4.34
N SER A 322 7.00 13.71 -3.50
CA SER A 322 7.34 12.78 -2.42
C SER A 322 6.59 13.09 -1.12
N GLY A 323 6.80 12.24 -0.11
CA GLY A 323 6.19 12.42 1.21
C GLY A 323 6.55 13.75 1.89
N HIS A 324 5.82 14.08 2.93
CA HIS A 324 6.08 15.27 3.75
C HIS A 324 7.43 15.14 4.47
N SER A 325 8.30 16.13 4.35
CA SER A 325 9.71 16.05 4.77
C SER A 325 9.96 15.82 6.26
N LYS A 326 9.01 16.23 7.11
CA LYS A 326 9.05 16.03 8.57
C LYS A 326 8.35 14.75 9.04
N THR A 327 7.10 14.53 8.64
CA THR A 327 6.25 13.43 9.14
C THR A 327 6.42 12.13 8.35
N GLY A 328 6.90 12.21 7.11
CA GLY A 328 7.01 11.08 6.19
C GLY A 328 5.71 10.73 5.47
N VAL A 329 4.59 11.40 5.81
CA VAL A 329 3.26 11.14 5.24
C VAL A 329 3.31 11.22 3.71
N SER A 330 2.91 10.16 3.03
CA SER A 330 2.96 10.03 1.58
C SER A 330 1.69 9.38 1.02
N ASN A 331 1.48 9.56 -0.29
CA ASN A 331 0.56 8.71 -1.04
C ASN A 331 1.22 7.34 -1.28
N THR A 332 0.74 6.31 -0.59
CA THR A 332 1.31 4.95 -0.68
C THR A 332 0.98 4.24 -2.00
N GLU A 333 0.02 4.76 -2.75
CA GLU A 333 -0.38 4.27 -4.07
C GLU A 333 0.37 4.98 -5.20
N ASP A 334 1.27 5.92 -4.87
CA ASP A 334 2.11 6.59 -5.86
C ASP A 334 3.13 5.63 -6.49
N PHE A 335 3.50 5.90 -7.74
CA PHE A 335 4.46 5.12 -8.51
C PHE A 335 5.75 4.82 -7.74
N ILE A 336 6.35 5.81 -7.06
CA ILE A 336 7.60 5.59 -6.32
C ILE A 336 7.38 4.58 -5.19
N CYS A 337 6.28 4.70 -4.44
CA CYS A 337 5.98 3.79 -3.33
C CYS A 337 5.72 2.37 -3.81
N LEU A 338 4.95 2.22 -4.90
CA LEU A 338 4.67 0.92 -5.52
C LEU A 338 5.94 0.27 -6.09
N MET A 339 6.78 1.04 -6.78
CA MET A 339 8.07 0.58 -7.29
C MET A 339 9.00 0.11 -6.18
N LEU A 340 9.16 0.91 -5.13
CA LEU A 340 10.01 0.58 -3.98
C LEU A 340 9.54 -0.70 -3.28
N LYS A 341 8.27 -0.74 -2.86
CA LYS A 341 7.69 -1.91 -2.18
C LYS A 341 7.79 -3.16 -3.07
N GLY A 342 7.52 -2.98 -4.35
CA GLY A 342 7.60 -3.99 -5.39
C GLY A 342 8.96 -4.66 -5.51
N CYS A 343 10.00 -3.84 -5.73
CA CYS A 343 11.37 -4.32 -5.87
C CYS A 343 11.91 -4.92 -4.58
N VAL A 344 11.56 -4.35 -3.41
CA VAL A 344 11.89 -4.92 -2.09
C VAL A 344 11.30 -6.33 -1.96
N GLN A 345 10.05 -6.54 -2.36
CA GLN A 345 9.41 -7.86 -2.30
C GLN A 345 9.98 -8.84 -3.32
N MET A 346 10.44 -8.37 -4.49
CA MET A 346 11.15 -9.21 -5.46
C MET A 346 12.60 -9.53 -5.04
N GLY A 347 13.16 -8.80 -4.07
CA GLY A 347 14.57 -8.92 -3.67
C GLY A 347 15.54 -8.40 -4.74
N SER A 348 15.05 -7.61 -5.71
CA SER A 348 15.91 -7.08 -6.77
C SER A 348 15.42 -5.74 -7.31
N PHE A 349 16.37 -4.89 -7.66
CA PHE A 349 16.16 -3.57 -8.28
C PHE A 349 16.85 -3.53 -9.65
N PRO A 350 16.29 -2.86 -10.67
CA PRO A 350 16.99 -2.72 -11.95
C PRO A 350 18.14 -1.70 -11.80
N ASP A 351 19.33 -2.07 -12.28
CA ASP A 351 20.49 -1.20 -12.40
C ASP A 351 20.35 -0.36 -13.66
N ILE A 352 19.90 0.88 -13.47
CA ILE A 352 19.58 1.81 -14.56
C ILE A 352 20.16 3.19 -14.26
N ASP A 353 20.66 3.86 -15.30
CA ASP A 353 21.13 5.24 -15.21
C ASP A 353 19.93 6.18 -15.15
N TYR A 354 19.43 6.42 -13.93
CA TYR A 354 18.24 7.22 -13.69
C TYR A 354 18.47 8.18 -12.53
N TRP A 355 18.20 9.46 -12.79
CA TRP A 355 18.23 10.51 -11.79
C TRP A 355 16.84 10.71 -11.23
N LEU A 356 16.68 10.35 -9.96
CA LEU A 356 15.44 10.50 -9.21
C LEU A 356 15.28 11.95 -8.78
N ASP A 357 14.43 12.67 -9.51
CA ASP A 357 13.92 13.98 -9.14
C ASP A 357 12.56 13.86 -8.46
N MET A 358 12.53 14.17 -7.17
CA MET A 358 11.32 14.16 -6.36
C MET A 358 11.38 15.27 -5.31
N SER A 359 10.28 16.00 -5.15
CA SER A 359 10.20 17.12 -4.21
C SER A 359 9.22 16.82 -3.08
N PRO A 360 9.53 17.12 -1.81
CA PRO A 360 8.60 16.92 -0.70
C PRO A 360 7.31 17.73 -0.87
N VAL A 361 6.16 17.12 -0.56
CA VAL A 361 4.85 17.77 -0.76
C VAL A 361 4.71 19.09 0.01
N ASP A 362 5.34 19.20 1.19
CA ASP A 362 5.36 20.41 2.01
C ASP A 362 6.21 21.53 1.40
N TYR A 363 7.27 21.20 0.66
CA TYR A 363 7.97 22.21 -0.13
C TYR A 363 7.09 22.69 -1.30
N VAL A 364 6.47 21.75 -2.03
CA VAL A 364 5.64 22.07 -3.20
C VAL A 364 4.43 22.92 -2.81
N SER A 365 3.67 22.53 -1.78
CA SER A 365 2.48 23.26 -1.35
C SER A 365 2.82 24.68 -0.84
N ARG A 366 3.85 24.80 0.01
CA ARG A 366 4.33 26.10 0.50
C ARG A 366 4.81 27.01 -0.62
N ALA A 367 5.57 26.46 -1.57
CA ALA A 367 6.06 27.22 -2.72
C ALA A 367 4.91 27.75 -3.58
N ILE A 368 3.91 26.92 -3.89
CA ILE A 368 2.72 27.34 -4.66
C ILE A 368 2.02 28.50 -3.96
N VAL A 369 1.69 28.35 -2.68
CA VAL A 369 0.94 29.36 -1.94
C VAL A 369 1.75 30.65 -1.77
N TYR A 370 3.04 30.56 -1.45
CA TYR A 370 3.89 31.74 -1.35
C TYR A 370 4.02 32.48 -2.69
N LEU A 371 4.32 31.76 -3.77
CA LEU A 371 4.49 32.35 -5.11
C LEU A 371 3.17 32.94 -5.64
N SER A 372 2.03 32.35 -5.28
CA SER A 372 0.70 32.83 -5.69
C SER A 372 0.37 34.22 -5.14
N GLN A 373 0.92 34.58 -3.97
CA GLN A 373 0.72 35.88 -3.33
C GLN A 373 1.63 36.97 -3.90
N GLN A 374 2.55 36.63 -4.82
CA GLN A 374 3.51 37.58 -5.37
C GLN A 374 2.98 38.17 -6.69
N PRO A 375 2.78 39.50 -6.78
CA PRO A 375 2.37 40.13 -8.05
C PRO A 375 3.34 39.85 -9.20
N LYS A 376 4.63 39.69 -8.90
CA LYS A 376 5.69 39.38 -9.88
C LYS A 376 5.63 37.95 -10.44
N SER A 377 4.77 37.09 -9.90
CA SER A 377 4.57 35.71 -10.37
C SER A 377 3.49 35.60 -11.44
N VAL A 378 2.69 36.64 -11.63
CA VAL A 378 1.66 36.67 -12.68
C VAL A 378 2.33 36.51 -14.05
N SER A 379 1.75 35.66 -14.89
CA SER A 379 2.21 35.27 -16.22
C SER A 379 3.54 34.50 -16.25
N LYS A 380 4.01 33.99 -15.12
CA LYS A 380 5.21 33.13 -15.03
C LYS A 380 4.86 31.66 -14.84
N ALA A 381 5.82 30.81 -15.21
CA ALA A 381 5.86 29.41 -14.85
C ALA A 381 7.02 29.17 -13.87
N PHE A 382 6.85 28.21 -12.97
CA PHE A 382 7.85 27.81 -11.97
C PHE A 382 8.06 26.30 -12.02
N HIS A 383 9.32 25.87 -12.01
CA HIS A 383 9.68 24.47 -11.86
C HIS A 383 9.91 24.17 -10.39
N LEU A 384 9.02 23.39 -9.79
CA LEU A 384 9.09 23.06 -8.36
C LEU A 384 9.92 21.80 -8.12
N GLN A 385 11.02 21.65 -8.87
CA GLN A 385 11.89 20.48 -8.83
C GLN A 385 12.79 20.45 -7.62
N HIS A 386 13.37 19.28 -7.37
CA HIS A 386 14.43 19.16 -6.40
C HIS A 386 15.70 19.80 -6.97
N PRO A 387 16.33 20.77 -6.28
CA PRO A 387 17.51 21.47 -6.82
C PRO A 387 18.76 20.58 -6.93
N GLN A 388 18.73 19.41 -6.29
CA GLN A 388 19.82 18.42 -6.25
C GLN A 388 19.25 17.00 -6.35
N PRO A 389 18.86 16.50 -7.54
CA PRO A 389 18.38 15.14 -7.69
C PRO A 389 19.48 14.13 -7.33
N ILE A 390 19.09 12.89 -7.04
CA ILE A 390 20.03 11.81 -6.71
C ILE A 390 19.97 10.70 -7.74
N HIS A 391 21.08 9.99 -7.91
CA HIS A 391 21.07 8.78 -8.73
C HIS A 391 20.32 7.65 -8.03
N LEU A 392 19.51 6.88 -8.77
CA LEU A 392 18.65 5.82 -8.24
C LEU A 392 19.43 4.77 -7.43
N SER A 393 20.67 4.46 -7.82
CA SER A 393 21.53 3.51 -7.09
C SER A 393 21.81 3.94 -5.65
N GLN A 394 21.79 5.25 -5.33
CA GLN A 394 21.96 5.74 -3.96
C GLN A 394 20.77 5.36 -3.09
N LEU A 395 19.54 5.47 -3.62
CA LEU A 395 18.33 5.06 -2.92
C LEU A 395 18.36 3.56 -2.59
N VAL A 396 18.74 2.74 -3.57
CA VAL A 396 18.85 1.29 -3.38
C VAL A 396 19.88 0.96 -2.28
N ASN A 397 21.04 1.63 -2.28
CA ASN A 397 22.04 1.46 -1.22
C ASN A 397 21.46 1.77 0.17
N TRP A 398 20.68 2.84 0.32
CA TRP A 398 20.04 3.17 1.60
C TRP A 398 18.99 2.15 2.03
N ILE A 399 18.27 1.55 1.08
CA ILE A 399 17.32 0.48 1.39
C ILE A 399 18.08 -0.77 1.87
N SER A 400 19.20 -1.11 1.24
CA SER A 400 20.06 -2.21 1.69
C SER A 400 20.65 -1.96 3.08
N THR A 401 21.07 -0.73 3.41
CA THR A 401 21.57 -0.42 4.77
C THR A 401 20.50 -0.50 5.86
N LEU A 402 19.22 -0.44 5.49
CA LEU A 402 18.09 -0.66 6.40
C LEU A 402 17.76 -2.14 6.63
N GLY A 403 18.53 -3.05 6.01
CA GLY A 403 18.42 -4.51 6.24
C GLY A 403 17.50 -5.23 5.27
N TYR A 404 17.07 -4.59 4.19
CA TYR A 404 16.39 -5.28 3.09
C TYR A 404 17.42 -5.92 2.16
N ASP A 405 17.31 -7.23 1.96
CA ASP A 405 18.14 -7.98 1.02
C ASP A 405 17.66 -7.70 -0.41
N ILE A 406 18.37 -6.80 -1.10
CA ILE A 406 18.05 -6.36 -2.46
C ILE A 406 19.31 -6.33 -3.29
N GLU A 407 19.26 -7.03 -4.41
CA GLU A 407 20.33 -7.06 -5.41
C GLU A 407 20.03 -6.10 -6.57
N GLN A 408 21.03 -5.33 -7.00
CA GLN A 408 20.94 -4.60 -8.28
C GLN A 408 21.31 -5.56 -9.42
N ILE A 409 20.43 -5.70 -10.39
CA ILE A 409 20.59 -6.59 -11.55
C ILE A 409 20.34 -5.82 -12.84
N THR A 410 20.75 -6.37 -13.99
CA THR A 410 20.49 -5.74 -15.30
C THR A 410 18.99 -5.48 -15.50
N TYR A 411 18.64 -4.48 -16.30
CA TYR A 411 17.24 -4.16 -16.59
C TYR A 411 16.53 -5.35 -17.26
N GLU A 412 17.21 -6.05 -18.17
CA GLU A 412 16.70 -7.21 -18.88
C GLU A 412 16.40 -8.38 -17.92
N ASP A 413 17.33 -8.69 -17.00
CA ASP A 413 17.13 -9.73 -15.99
C ASP A 413 16.00 -9.34 -15.02
N TRP A 414 15.91 -8.06 -14.67
CA TRP A 414 14.84 -7.53 -13.83
C TRP A 414 13.47 -7.66 -14.51
N LEU A 415 13.39 -7.36 -15.82
CA LEU A 415 12.17 -7.51 -16.60
C LEU A 415 11.70 -8.97 -16.66
N GLN A 416 12.63 -9.91 -16.85
CA GLN A 416 12.35 -11.35 -16.80
C GLN A 416 11.86 -11.79 -15.40
N LYS A 417 12.48 -11.28 -14.33
CA LYS A 417 12.00 -11.50 -12.96
C LYS A 417 10.60 -10.91 -12.76
N LEU A 418 10.30 -9.72 -13.27
CA LEU A 418 8.98 -9.10 -13.19
C LEU A 418 7.92 -9.94 -13.91
N GLN A 419 8.23 -10.46 -15.09
CA GLN A 419 7.33 -11.33 -15.85
C GLN A 419 7.08 -12.66 -15.13
N SER A 420 8.12 -13.28 -14.57
CA SER A 420 8.03 -14.60 -13.92
C SER A 420 7.52 -14.59 -12.47
N ASN A 421 7.93 -13.62 -11.64
CA ASN A 421 7.67 -13.60 -10.19
C ASN A 421 6.50 -12.69 -9.78
N ALA A 422 6.23 -11.59 -10.47
CA ALA A 422 5.13 -10.69 -10.12
C ALA A 422 3.78 -11.18 -10.68
N CYS A 423 3.50 -12.48 -10.59
CA CYS A 423 2.24 -13.09 -11.03
C CYS A 423 1.16 -13.08 -9.93
N SER A 424 1.51 -12.66 -8.70
CA SER A 424 0.55 -12.50 -7.61
C SER A 424 0.13 -11.04 -7.46
N PRO A 425 -1.17 -10.75 -7.28
CA PRO A 425 -1.68 -9.45 -6.84
C PRO A 425 -1.06 -8.95 -5.52
N ASP A 426 -0.40 -9.81 -4.74
CA ASP A 426 0.29 -9.45 -3.49
C ASP A 426 1.51 -8.54 -3.70
N ASN A 427 2.10 -8.53 -4.90
CA ASN A 427 3.18 -7.63 -5.27
C ASN A 427 2.62 -6.39 -5.99
N PRO A 428 2.87 -5.16 -5.49
CA PRO A 428 2.32 -3.95 -6.09
C PRO A 428 2.77 -3.72 -7.54
N LEU A 429 3.92 -4.26 -7.97
CA LEU A 429 4.37 -4.17 -9.38
C LEU A 429 3.40 -4.85 -10.34
N TYR A 430 2.56 -5.78 -9.86
CA TYR A 430 1.49 -6.36 -10.68
C TYR A 430 0.60 -5.27 -11.30
N THR A 431 0.29 -4.22 -10.53
CA THR A 431 -0.52 -3.08 -11.02
C THR A 431 0.25 -2.17 -11.99
N LEU A 432 1.58 -2.17 -11.92
CA LEU A 432 2.46 -1.38 -12.79
C LEU A 432 2.94 -2.15 -14.03
N LYS A 433 2.67 -3.46 -14.14
CA LYS A 433 3.05 -4.28 -15.30
C LYS A 433 2.62 -3.65 -16.63
N PRO A 434 1.39 -3.13 -16.79
CA PRO A 434 0.99 -2.43 -18.01
C PRO A 434 1.97 -1.33 -18.39
N PHE A 435 2.31 -0.48 -17.44
CA PHE A 435 3.22 0.63 -17.69
C PHE A 435 4.66 0.16 -17.98
N LEU A 436 5.15 -0.80 -17.20
CA LEU A 436 6.56 -1.25 -17.23
C LEU A 436 6.87 -2.18 -18.40
N LEU A 437 5.90 -2.98 -18.86
CA LEU A 437 6.08 -3.98 -19.93
C LEU A 437 5.59 -3.49 -21.29
N GLN A 438 4.67 -2.52 -21.33
CA GLN A 438 4.16 -1.97 -22.59
C GLN A 438 5.29 -1.36 -23.42
N ARG A 439 5.22 -1.58 -24.73
CA ARG A 439 6.08 -0.96 -25.72
C ARG A 439 5.36 0.27 -26.28
N TRP A 440 5.95 1.45 -26.12
CA TRP A 440 5.27 2.74 -26.33
C TRP A 440 5.68 3.47 -27.61
N THR A 441 6.74 3.02 -28.28
CA THR A 441 7.29 3.68 -29.47
C THR A 441 7.28 2.75 -30.68
N GLU A 442 7.47 3.32 -31.88
CA GLU A 442 7.66 2.53 -33.11
C GLU A 442 8.84 1.55 -32.99
N GLU A 443 9.89 1.95 -32.28
CA GLU A 443 11.08 1.16 -31.96
C GLU A 443 10.84 0.08 -30.89
N GLN A 444 9.60 -0.07 -30.42
CA GLN A 444 9.18 -1.05 -29.42
C GLN A 444 9.90 -0.90 -28.07
N LEU A 445 10.16 0.34 -27.64
CA LEU A 445 10.81 0.62 -26.36
C LEU A 445 9.80 0.64 -25.20
N THR A 446 10.19 0.11 -24.04
CA THR A 446 9.42 0.28 -22.80
C THR A 446 9.52 1.71 -22.28
N ALA A 447 8.63 2.09 -21.36
CA ALA A 447 8.74 3.37 -20.66
C ALA A 447 10.15 3.52 -20.04
N THR A 448 10.65 2.52 -19.32
CA THR A 448 11.97 2.61 -18.68
C THR A 448 13.10 2.80 -19.71
N GLU A 449 13.09 2.06 -20.83
CA GLU A 449 14.09 2.19 -21.89
C GLU A 449 14.08 3.60 -22.50
N ILE A 450 12.90 4.18 -22.72
CA ILE A 450 12.78 5.57 -23.23
C ILE A 450 13.42 6.57 -22.27
N TYR A 451 13.22 6.38 -20.96
CA TYR A 451 13.78 7.26 -19.94
C TYR A 451 15.30 7.09 -19.80
N ILE A 452 15.85 5.87 -19.98
CA ILE A 452 17.29 5.59 -19.84
C ILE A 452 18.07 5.96 -21.10
N GLN A 453 17.48 5.82 -22.31
CA GLN A 453 18.15 6.15 -23.58
C GLN A 453 18.25 7.66 -23.86
N ALA A 454 18.30 8.48 -22.80
CA ALA A 454 18.53 9.92 -22.84
C ALA A 454 17.54 10.72 -23.71
N ARG A 455 16.32 10.23 -23.97
CA ARG A 455 15.28 10.97 -24.73
C ARG A 455 14.62 12.10 -23.92
N ARG A 456 15.35 12.69 -22.98
CA ARG A 456 14.87 13.69 -22.02
C ARG A 456 15.81 14.88 -21.91
N PRO A 457 15.31 16.02 -21.38
CA PRO A 457 16.17 17.08 -20.89
C PRO A 457 17.33 16.52 -20.08
N ALA A 458 18.55 16.99 -20.35
CA ALA A 458 19.70 16.72 -19.49
C ALA A 458 19.48 17.30 -18.09
N GLU A 459 18.77 18.42 -18.02
CA GLU A 459 18.39 19.08 -16.78
C GLU A 459 17.10 19.86 -17.04
N ILE A 460 16.20 19.91 -16.06
CA ILE A 460 15.11 20.88 -16.06
C ILE A 460 15.41 21.84 -14.90
N SER A 461 15.88 23.04 -15.20
CA SER A 461 16.34 23.99 -14.19
C SER A 461 15.19 24.53 -13.34
N CYS A 462 15.44 24.73 -12.04
CA CYS A 462 14.53 25.40 -11.11
C CYS A 462 15.08 26.73 -10.57
N GLN A 463 16.06 27.33 -11.26
CA GLN A 463 16.79 28.49 -10.74
C GLN A 463 15.90 29.73 -10.55
N GLN A 464 14.94 29.98 -11.44
CA GLN A 464 14.03 31.13 -11.28
C GLN A 464 13.10 30.93 -10.08
N THR A 465 12.70 29.68 -9.84
CA THR A 465 11.92 29.28 -8.66
C THR A 465 12.71 29.54 -7.38
N LEU A 466 13.97 29.09 -7.31
CA LEU A 466 14.86 29.35 -6.17
C LEU A 466 15.04 30.86 -5.92
N ASN A 467 15.23 31.65 -6.98
CA ASN A 467 15.35 33.10 -6.88
C ASN A 467 14.07 33.76 -6.36
N ALA A 468 12.90 33.25 -6.77
CA ALA A 468 11.60 33.76 -6.32
C ALA A 468 11.30 33.37 -4.87
N LEU A 469 11.83 32.25 -4.38
CA LEU A 469 11.69 31.79 -3.00
C LEU A 469 12.76 32.34 -2.05
N ALA A 470 13.80 33.02 -2.57
CA ALA A 470 14.96 33.46 -1.78
C ALA A 470 14.62 34.40 -0.60
N ALA A 471 13.49 35.12 -0.68
CA ALA A 471 13.01 36.00 0.40
C ALA A 471 12.09 35.28 1.41
N SER A 472 11.95 33.96 1.31
CA SER A 472 11.15 33.12 2.20
C SER A 472 12.03 32.16 3.00
N ASP A 473 11.41 31.45 3.95
CA ASP A 473 12.02 30.32 4.66
C ASP A 473 11.72 28.96 3.99
N ILE A 474 11.26 28.98 2.73
CA ILE A 474 10.90 27.79 1.97
C ILE A 474 12.16 27.27 1.26
N ILE A 475 12.72 26.20 1.80
CA ILE A 475 13.90 25.51 1.26
C ILE A 475 13.51 24.06 1.00
N CYS A 476 13.83 23.54 -0.19
CA CYS A 476 13.65 22.12 -0.49
C CYS A 476 14.66 21.30 0.33
N PRO A 477 14.21 20.42 1.25
CA PRO A 477 15.09 19.58 2.05
C PRO A 477 15.88 18.61 1.15
N PRO A 478 17.17 18.36 1.42
CA PRO A 478 18.00 17.51 0.57
C PRO A 478 17.56 16.04 0.60
N LEU A 479 17.71 15.35 -0.53
CA LEU A 479 17.48 13.92 -0.67
C LEU A 479 18.61 13.13 -0.01
N GLU A 480 18.47 12.89 1.30
CA GLU A 480 19.46 12.21 2.14
C GLU A 480 18.87 10.98 2.87
N PRO A 481 19.70 10.06 3.39
CA PRO A 481 19.23 8.87 4.10
C PRO A 481 18.20 9.15 5.21
N GLN A 482 18.34 10.29 5.91
CA GLN A 482 17.45 10.69 6.99
C GLN A 482 16.05 11.03 6.49
N LEU A 483 15.93 11.64 5.29
CA LEU A 483 14.64 11.93 4.68
C LEU A 483 13.94 10.64 4.23
N PHE A 484 14.67 9.75 3.55
CA PHE A 484 14.15 8.46 3.12
C PHE A 484 13.77 7.55 4.30
N SER A 485 14.54 7.59 5.39
CA SER A 485 14.20 6.88 6.62
C SER A 485 12.84 7.32 7.17
N LYS A 486 12.47 8.60 7.08
CA LYS A 486 11.13 9.07 7.45
C LYS A 486 10.04 8.53 6.53
N TYR A 487 10.27 8.57 5.21
CA TYR A 487 9.32 8.01 4.23
C TYR A 487 9.09 6.52 4.47
N LEU A 488 10.17 5.74 4.59
CA LEU A 488 10.10 4.31 4.86
C LEU A 488 9.45 4.03 6.23
N SER A 489 9.77 4.83 7.25
CA SER A 489 9.10 4.71 8.56
C SER A 489 7.58 4.89 8.41
N TYR A 490 7.13 5.91 7.68
CA TYR A 490 5.71 6.11 7.42
C TYR A 490 5.08 4.93 6.66
N LEU A 491 5.75 4.42 5.62
CA LEU A 491 5.28 3.24 4.87
C LEU A 491 5.15 1.98 5.74
N LEU A 492 5.96 1.87 6.80
CA LEU A 492 5.87 0.80 7.80
C LEU A 492 4.83 1.10 8.91
N THR A 493 4.26 2.29 8.95
CA THR A 493 3.35 2.76 9.99
C THR A 493 1.90 2.55 9.55
N ASN A 494 1.38 1.32 9.65
CA ASN A 494 -0.07 1.11 9.50
C ASN A 494 -0.79 1.65 10.75
N PRO A 495 -1.73 2.61 10.65
CA PRO A 495 -2.40 3.21 11.80
C PRO A 495 -3.25 2.20 12.59
N GLN A 496 -3.72 1.13 11.96
CA GLN A 496 -4.49 0.07 12.63
C GLN A 496 -3.58 -0.89 13.42
N ILE A 497 -2.28 -0.96 13.10
CA ILE A 497 -1.34 -1.87 13.78
C ILE A 497 -0.74 -1.15 14.98
N GLY A 498 -1.09 -1.62 16.19
CA GLY A 498 -0.57 -1.10 17.45
C GLY A 498 0.72 -1.78 17.90
N ALA A 499 0.92 -3.04 17.52
CA ALA A 499 2.12 -3.82 17.81
C ALA A 499 2.44 -4.81 16.69
N THR A 500 3.72 -5.09 16.49
CA THR A 500 4.19 -6.18 15.64
C THR A 500 4.96 -7.20 16.47
N THR A 501 4.91 -8.47 16.10
CA THR A 501 5.57 -9.54 16.85
C THR A 501 5.91 -10.71 15.95
N GLY A 502 7.03 -11.37 16.21
CA GLY A 502 7.30 -12.71 15.70
C GLY A 502 6.98 -13.75 16.76
N ASN A 503 7.84 -14.76 16.82
CA ASN A 503 7.80 -15.77 17.86
C ASN A 503 9.19 -16.39 18.02
N ARG A 504 9.33 -17.30 18.98
CA ARG A 504 10.49 -18.17 19.12
C ARG A 504 10.22 -19.53 18.48
N TRP A 505 11.22 -20.05 17.80
CA TRP A 505 11.25 -21.42 17.27
C TRP A 505 12.30 -22.22 18.02
N TYR A 506 11.88 -23.23 18.78
CA TYR A 506 12.83 -24.10 19.48
C TYR A 506 13.40 -25.15 18.53
N LEU A 507 14.71 -25.35 18.55
CA LEU A 507 15.36 -26.40 17.77
C LEU A 507 16.00 -27.43 18.71
N PRO A 508 15.46 -28.66 18.81
CA PRO A 508 16.02 -29.67 19.69
C PRO A 508 17.25 -30.34 19.06
N GLN A 509 18.28 -30.60 19.87
CA GLN A 509 19.44 -31.45 19.53
C GLN A 509 19.19 -32.93 19.84
N GLY A 510 18.02 -33.27 20.40
CA GLY A 510 17.60 -34.63 20.69
C GLY A 510 18.24 -35.26 21.93
N ARG A 511 19.09 -34.54 22.67
CA ARG A 511 19.74 -35.05 23.90
C ARG A 511 18.74 -35.19 25.06
N TYR A 512 17.89 -34.19 25.28
CA TYR A 512 16.95 -34.16 26.40
C TYR A 512 15.50 -34.32 25.93
N TRP A 513 14.72 -35.16 26.63
CA TRP A 513 13.30 -35.36 26.34
C TRP A 513 12.47 -34.07 26.50
N GLY A 514 12.82 -33.21 27.46
CA GLY A 514 12.15 -31.93 27.64
C GLY A 514 12.27 -31.03 26.42
N SER A 515 13.43 -30.98 25.76
CA SER A 515 13.64 -30.21 24.52
C SER A 515 12.78 -30.71 23.37
N VAL A 516 12.70 -32.04 23.19
CA VAL A 516 11.88 -32.66 22.13
C VAL A 516 10.40 -32.37 22.36
N ILE A 517 9.93 -32.51 23.60
CA ILE A 517 8.54 -32.19 23.96
C ILE A 517 8.26 -30.70 23.80
N ARG A 518 9.20 -29.83 24.21
CA ARG A 518 9.09 -28.37 24.04
C ARG A 518 8.99 -27.97 22.58
N TYR A 519 9.76 -28.62 21.71
CA TYR A 519 9.67 -28.42 20.26
C TYR A 519 8.28 -28.76 19.73
N ILE A 520 7.77 -29.97 19.99
CA ILE A 520 6.44 -30.40 19.54
C ILE A 520 5.35 -29.47 20.08
N TRP A 521 5.43 -29.10 21.35
CA TRP A 521 4.50 -28.15 21.95
C TRP A 521 4.56 -26.77 21.28
N ASN A 522 5.76 -26.29 20.96
CA ASN A 522 5.96 -24.98 20.32
C ASN A 522 5.36 -24.91 18.92
N VAL A 523 5.42 -25.99 18.13
CA VAL A 523 4.75 -26.09 16.81
C VAL A 523 3.27 -25.76 16.93
N ALA A 524 2.56 -26.40 17.88
CA ALA A 524 1.14 -26.15 18.11
C ALA A 524 0.89 -24.77 18.74
N ALA A 525 1.76 -24.34 19.66
CA ALA A 525 1.62 -23.05 20.35
C ALA A 525 1.77 -21.86 19.40
N VAL A 526 2.71 -21.90 18.45
CA VAL A 526 2.91 -20.81 17.47
C VAL A 526 1.65 -20.60 16.62
N LEU A 527 0.99 -21.67 16.19
CA LEU A 527 -0.29 -21.57 15.47
C LEU A 527 -1.38 -20.92 16.33
N GLN A 528 -1.51 -21.34 17.60
CA GLN A 528 -2.47 -20.71 18.51
C GLN A 528 -2.13 -19.24 18.74
N MET A 529 -0.86 -18.90 18.94
CA MET A 529 -0.43 -17.52 19.12
C MET A 529 -0.73 -16.67 17.90
N TYR A 530 -0.61 -17.22 16.68
CA TYR A 530 -1.02 -16.56 15.45
C TYR A 530 -2.54 -16.32 15.41
N PHE A 531 -3.36 -17.37 15.54
CA PHE A 531 -4.83 -17.27 15.46
C PHE A 531 -5.44 -16.41 16.56
N TYR A 532 -4.87 -16.47 17.77
CA TYR A 532 -5.32 -15.69 18.91
C TYR A 532 -4.56 -14.37 19.07
N GLN A 533 -3.70 -13.99 18.12
CA GLN A 533 -2.94 -12.72 18.15
C GLN A 533 -2.16 -12.48 19.46
N MET A 534 -1.54 -13.53 20.00
CA MET A 534 -0.73 -13.44 21.21
C MET A 534 0.70 -13.03 20.87
N PRO A 535 1.15 -11.83 21.28
CA PRO A 535 2.52 -11.43 21.02
C PRO A 535 3.52 -12.18 21.89
N TRP A 536 4.78 -12.17 21.44
CA TRP A 536 5.93 -12.65 22.19
C TRP A 536 6.97 -11.54 22.36
N GLY A 537 7.34 -11.27 23.61
CA GLY A 537 8.15 -10.12 24.03
C GLY A 537 9.55 -10.08 23.46
N GLY A 538 10.12 -11.24 23.15
CA GLY A 538 11.45 -11.31 22.53
C GLY A 538 11.52 -10.70 21.12
N SER A 539 10.37 -10.48 20.47
CA SER A 539 10.28 -9.90 19.13
C SER A 539 9.18 -8.83 19.02
N LEU A 540 8.70 -8.33 20.16
CA LEU A 540 7.58 -7.40 20.23
C LEU A 540 8.06 -5.97 19.98
N ALA A 541 7.45 -5.30 19.00
CA ALA A 541 7.63 -3.87 18.78
C ALA A 541 6.27 -3.15 18.92
N ILE A 542 6.25 -2.05 19.65
CA ILE A 542 5.07 -1.23 19.91
C ILE A 542 5.43 0.23 19.64
N LYS A 543 4.56 0.95 18.93
CA LYS A 543 4.79 2.38 18.66
C LYS A 543 4.75 3.18 19.95
N ARG A 544 5.62 4.19 20.06
CA ARG A 544 5.68 5.06 21.24
C ARG A 544 4.35 5.78 21.51
N GLU A 545 3.64 6.21 20.47
CA GLU A 545 2.33 6.86 20.62
C GLU A 545 1.29 5.92 21.26
N VAL A 546 1.30 4.65 20.86
CA VAL A 546 0.40 3.62 21.37
C VAL A 546 0.65 3.36 22.85
N PHE A 547 1.91 3.39 23.30
CA PHE A 547 2.25 3.33 24.72
C PHE A 547 1.57 4.42 25.56
N HIS A 548 1.55 5.65 25.04
CA HIS A 548 0.97 6.79 25.74
C HIS A 548 -0.55 6.78 25.67
N GLN A 549 -1.11 6.56 24.48
CA GLN A 549 -2.56 6.53 24.25
C GLN A 549 -3.26 5.45 25.07
N THR A 550 -2.66 4.26 25.17
CA THR A 550 -3.28 3.11 25.84
C THR A 550 -3.03 3.04 27.35
N GLY A 551 -2.10 3.87 27.86
CA GLY A 551 -1.63 3.78 29.24
C GLY A 551 -0.96 2.45 29.59
N LEU A 552 -0.44 1.71 28.60
CA LEU A 552 0.11 0.35 28.75
C LEU A 552 1.16 0.26 29.86
N LEU A 553 2.01 1.28 30.02
CA LEU A 553 3.04 1.36 31.07
C LEU A 553 2.45 1.24 32.48
N SER A 554 1.27 1.83 32.72
CA SER A 554 0.60 1.76 34.02
C SER A 554 0.04 0.35 34.31
N LYS A 555 -0.42 -0.35 33.26
CA LYS A 555 -0.95 -1.71 33.35
C LYS A 555 0.16 -2.73 33.61
N TRP A 556 1.32 -2.59 32.96
CA TRP A 556 2.48 -3.47 33.19
C TRP A 556 2.98 -3.46 34.63
N LYS A 557 2.90 -2.33 35.35
CA LYS A 557 3.26 -2.26 36.77
C LYS A 557 2.47 -3.23 37.65
N LYS A 558 1.29 -3.67 37.20
CA LYS A 558 0.38 -4.56 37.92
C LYS A 558 0.28 -5.94 37.27
N ALA A 559 0.91 -6.14 36.11
CA ALA A 559 0.82 -7.38 35.35
C ALA A 559 1.92 -8.36 35.79
N PHE A 560 1.62 -9.65 35.65
CA PHE A 560 2.58 -10.75 35.82
C PHE A 560 3.46 -10.93 34.57
N ASN A 561 2.91 -10.62 33.40
CA ASN A 561 3.58 -10.71 32.11
C ASN A 561 3.23 -9.50 31.24
N GLU A 562 4.20 -9.10 30.45
CA GLU A 562 4.23 -7.94 29.59
C GLU A 562 3.51 -8.19 28.25
N ASP A 563 3.60 -9.39 27.68
CA ASP A 563 3.18 -9.63 26.30
C ASP A 563 1.68 -9.86 26.17
N THR A 564 1.16 -10.82 26.94
CA THR A 564 -0.19 -11.36 26.73
C THR A 564 -1.28 -10.32 26.95
N ILE A 565 -0.98 -9.26 27.73
CA ILE A 565 -1.91 -8.17 27.98
C ILE A 565 -2.07 -7.22 26.78
N VAL A 566 -1.08 -7.16 25.88
CA VAL A 566 -1.00 -6.15 24.83
C VAL A 566 -2.21 -6.23 23.91
N LEU A 567 -2.60 -7.44 23.49
CA LEU A 567 -3.76 -7.63 22.61
C LEU A 567 -5.02 -6.97 23.19
N HIS A 568 -5.34 -7.25 24.45
CA HIS A 568 -6.53 -6.70 25.11
C HIS A 568 -6.46 -5.17 25.21
N VAL A 569 -5.28 -4.62 25.47
CA VAL A 569 -5.06 -3.17 25.57
C VAL A 569 -5.20 -2.49 24.21
N LEU A 570 -4.71 -3.11 23.14
CA LEU A 570 -4.83 -2.60 21.77
C LEU A 570 -6.26 -2.67 21.25
N GLN A 571 -6.96 -3.78 21.49
CA GLN A 571 -8.37 -3.96 21.08
C GLN A 571 -9.29 -2.89 21.67
N GLN A 572 -9.02 -2.40 22.89
CA GLN A 572 -9.76 -1.29 23.50
C GLN A 572 -9.66 0.03 22.74
N GLN A 573 -8.65 0.18 21.88
CA GLN A 573 -8.41 1.36 21.04
C GLN A 573 -8.63 1.05 19.55
N GLY A 574 -9.23 -0.09 19.21
CA GLY A 574 -9.40 -0.51 17.81
C GLY A 574 -8.10 -0.86 17.08
N LEU A 575 -7.00 -1.07 17.82
CA LEU A 575 -5.70 -1.45 17.27
C LEU A 575 -5.51 -2.96 17.28
N ARG A 576 -4.71 -3.48 16.34
CA ARG A 576 -4.39 -4.91 16.20
C ARG A 576 -2.92 -5.23 16.45
N VAL A 577 -2.65 -6.51 16.76
CA VAL A 577 -1.29 -7.08 16.78
C VAL A 577 -1.05 -7.74 15.43
N GLU A 578 0.06 -7.42 14.77
CA GLU A 578 0.44 -8.01 13.49
C GLU A 578 1.57 -9.03 13.69
N PHE A 579 1.39 -10.24 13.17
CA PHE A 579 2.41 -11.28 13.23
C PHE A 579 3.36 -11.16 12.02
N VAL A 580 4.66 -11.10 12.29
CA VAL A 580 5.72 -10.93 11.30
C VAL A 580 6.62 -12.16 11.31
N PRO A 581 6.40 -13.15 10.42
CA PRO A 581 7.17 -14.40 10.41
C PRO A 581 8.67 -14.17 10.20
N SER A 582 9.05 -13.14 9.44
CA SER A 582 10.45 -12.82 9.16
C SER A 582 11.24 -12.41 10.40
N ILE A 583 10.62 -12.10 11.53
CA ILE A 583 11.33 -11.80 12.80
C ILE A 583 11.24 -12.95 13.82
N LEU A 584 10.90 -14.16 13.37
CA LEU A 584 11.07 -15.38 14.17
C LEU A 584 12.52 -15.51 14.66
N MET A 585 12.69 -15.90 15.92
CA MET A 585 13.99 -16.11 16.56
C MET A 585 14.24 -17.61 16.79
N LEU A 586 15.43 -18.07 16.40
CA LEU A 586 15.85 -19.45 16.63
C LEU A 586 16.35 -19.60 18.08
N ASN A 587 15.75 -20.51 18.84
CA ASN A 587 16.19 -20.83 20.20
C ASN A 587 16.83 -22.23 20.22
N ARG A 588 18.12 -22.27 20.58
CA ARG A 588 18.95 -23.49 20.63
C ARG A 588 19.19 -24.02 22.05
N GLU A 589 18.49 -23.48 23.05
CA GLU A 589 18.59 -23.99 24.42
C GLU A 589 18.00 -25.39 24.50
N GLU A 590 18.56 -26.22 25.37
CA GLU A 590 18.01 -27.53 25.73
C GLU A 590 17.26 -27.43 27.07
N CYS A 591 16.39 -28.37 27.40
CA CYS A 591 15.79 -28.47 28.72
C CYS A 591 15.45 -29.91 29.07
N ASP A 592 15.59 -30.28 30.34
CA ASP A 592 15.05 -31.55 30.84
C ASP A 592 13.51 -31.48 31.03
N LEU A 593 12.91 -32.62 31.38
CA LEU A 593 11.45 -32.71 31.52
C LEU A 593 10.91 -31.88 32.69
N LYS A 594 11.69 -31.74 33.78
CA LYS A 594 11.29 -31.00 34.98
C LYS A 594 11.29 -29.49 34.71
N SER A 595 12.35 -28.99 34.08
CA SER A 595 12.47 -27.60 33.63
C SER A 595 11.37 -27.27 32.61
N PHE A 596 11.12 -28.16 31.64
CA PHE A 596 10.01 -27.99 30.70
C PHE A 596 8.67 -27.86 31.42
N PHE A 597 8.35 -28.76 32.37
CA PHE A 597 7.08 -28.73 33.09
C PHE A 597 6.89 -27.41 33.87
N GLY A 598 7.93 -26.96 34.58
CA GLY A 598 7.91 -25.66 35.26
C GLY A 598 7.72 -24.49 34.28
N TRP A 599 8.38 -24.54 33.12
CA TRP A 599 8.31 -23.53 32.09
C TRP A 599 6.93 -23.45 31.42
N VAL A 600 6.36 -24.57 30.98
CA VAL A 600 5.08 -24.58 30.24
C VAL A 600 3.92 -24.13 31.13
N LYS A 601 3.96 -24.45 32.43
CA LYS A 601 3.00 -23.93 33.41
C LYS A 601 3.00 -22.41 33.48
N ARG A 602 4.18 -21.77 33.43
CA ARG A 602 4.29 -20.30 33.37
C ARG A 602 3.75 -19.77 32.04
N GLN A 603 4.02 -20.44 30.93
CA GLN A 603 3.48 -20.04 29.62
C GLN A 603 1.94 -20.10 29.58
N LEU A 604 1.32 -21.06 30.26
CA LEU A 604 -0.14 -21.20 30.35
C LEU A 604 -0.79 -20.27 31.37
N LEU A 605 -0.04 -19.87 32.39
CA LEU A 605 -0.51 -18.90 33.38
C LEU A 605 -0.78 -17.52 32.76
N CYS A 606 0.07 -17.06 31.84
CA CYS A 606 -0.09 -15.75 31.21
C CYS A 606 -1.44 -15.58 30.48
N PRO A 607 -1.84 -16.47 29.54
CA PRO A 607 -3.13 -16.37 28.89
C PRO A 607 -4.30 -16.62 29.85
N ARG A 608 -4.14 -17.45 30.89
CA ARG A 608 -5.15 -17.59 31.94
C ARG A 608 -5.47 -16.28 32.65
N LEU A 609 -4.46 -15.44 32.89
CA LEU A 609 -4.64 -14.18 33.58
C LEU A 609 -5.15 -13.07 32.66
N TYR A 610 -4.76 -13.06 31.38
CA TYR A 610 -4.89 -11.87 30.54
C TYR A 610 -5.55 -12.07 29.17
N HIS A 611 -5.67 -13.30 28.66
CA HIS A 611 -6.18 -13.54 27.32
C HIS A 611 -7.70 -13.77 27.32
N THR A 612 -8.43 -13.02 26.49
CA THR A 612 -9.90 -13.08 26.39
C THR A 612 -10.40 -14.46 25.96
N SER A 613 -9.65 -15.15 25.10
CA SER A 613 -9.97 -16.49 24.61
C SER A 613 -9.39 -17.64 25.46
N TRP A 614 -9.04 -17.40 26.73
CA TRP A 614 -8.48 -18.44 27.61
C TRP A 614 -9.33 -19.72 27.64
N SER A 615 -10.66 -19.60 27.72
CA SER A 615 -11.57 -20.75 27.71
C SER A 615 -11.40 -21.60 26.46
N ALA A 616 -11.32 -20.99 25.28
CA ALA A 616 -11.10 -21.70 24.01
C ALA A 616 -9.74 -22.42 23.98
N ILE A 617 -8.69 -21.77 24.47
CA ILE A 617 -7.34 -22.35 24.55
C ILE A 617 -7.33 -23.55 25.52
N ALA A 618 -7.96 -23.41 26.68
CA ALA A 618 -8.06 -24.47 27.67
C ALA A 618 -8.89 -25.66 27.16
N ILE A 619 -10.05 -25.40 26.55
CA ILE A 619 -10.91 -26.43 25.94
C ILE A 619 -10.15 -27.17 24.85
N HIS A 620 -9.51 -26.44 23.92
CA HIS A 620 -8.69 -27.04 22.88
C HIS A 620 -7.62 -27.96 23.48
N GLY A 621 -6.85 -27.46 24.46
CA GLY A 621 -5.81 -28.26 25.09
C GLY A 621 -6.29 -29.50 25.85
N ILE A 622 -7.50 -29.44 26.44
CA ILE A 622 -8.13 -30.62 27.06
C ILE A 622 -8.57 -31.61 25.98
N LEU A 623 -9.23 -31.14 24.91
CA LEU A 623 -9.75 -31.99 23.85
C LEU A 623 -8.63 -32.71 23.08
N THR A 624 -7.52 -32.03 22.80
CA THR A 624 -6.36 -32.64 22.10
C THR A 624 -5.69 -33.75 22.89
N THR A 625 -5.96 -33.86 24.19
CA THR A 625 -5.46 -34.94 25.04
C THR A 625 -6.52 -35.99 25.34
N VAL A 626 -7.74 -35.59 25.70
CA VAL A 626 -8.82 -36.51 26.08
C VAL A 626 -9.27 -37.36 24.89
N LEU A 627 -9.45 -36.77 23.70
CA LEU A 627 -9.96 -37.50 22.54
C LEU A 627 -9.00 -38.62 22.08
N PRO A 628 -7.69 -38.40 21.93
CA PRO A 628 -6.77 -39.49 21.57
C PRO A 628 -6.66 -40.56 22.66
N LEU A 629 -6.62 -40.18 23.94
CA LEU A 629 -6.51 -41.14 25.05
C LEU A 629 -7.76 -42.00 25.19
N THR A 630 -8.95 -41.41 25.03
CA THR A 630 -10.21 -42.16 25.03
C THR A 630 -10.29 -43.11 23.85
N ALA A 631 -9.87 -42.69 22.65
CA ALA A 631 -9.79 -43.57 21.48
C ALA A 631 -8.84 -44.76 21.71
N ILE A 632 -7.67 -44.54 22.31
CA ILE A 632 -6.73 -45.61 22.66
C ILE A 632 -7.32 -46.57 23.70
N MET A 633 -7.97 -46.03 24.74
CA MET A 633 -8.60 -46.84 25.79
C MET A 633 -9.74 -47.70 25.23
N LEU A 634 -10.61 -47.12 24.40
CA LEU A 634 -11.71 -47.84 23.75
C LEU A 634 -11.18 -48.95 22.85
N LEU A 635 -10.11 -48.67 22.09
CA LEU A 635 -9.44 -49.67 21.24
C LEU A 635 -8.88 -50.84 22.06
N LEU A 636 -8.33 -50.57 23.25
CA LEU A 636 -7.87 -51.62 24.16
C LEU A 636 -9.04 -52.45 24.71
N ILE A 637 -10.14 -51.79 25.08
CA ILE A 637 -11.36 -52.46 25.60
C ILE A 637 -11.98 -53.35 24.52
N THR A 638 -12.15 -52.87 23.30
CA THR A 638 -12.70 -53.66 22.19
C THR A 638 -11.80 -54.84 21.85
N TYR A 639 -10.47 -54.65 21.88
CA TYR A 639 -9.51 -55.72 21.69
C TYR A 639 -9.64 -56.82 22.77
N LEU A 640 -9.80 -56.44 24.04
CA LEU A 640 -9.95 -57.38 25.15
C LEU A 640 -11.27 -58.15 25.14
N HIS A 641 -12.34 -57.58 24.56
CA HIS A 641 -13.68 -58.20 24.51
C HIS A 641 -13.93 -59.02 23.22
N GLY A 642 -12.97 -59.06 22.28
CA GLY A 642 -13.10 -59.84 21.05
C GLY A 642 -14.10 -59.28 20.02
N GLU A 643 -14.61 -58.07 20.22
CA GLU A 643 -15.53 -57.39 19.30
C GLU A 643 -14.76 -56.74 18.14
N LEU A 644 -14.42 -57.55 17.13
CA LEU A 644 -13.63 -57.13 15.97
C LEU A 644 -14.35 -56.22 14.96
N SER A 645 -15.66 -56.03 15.06
CA SER A 645 -16.45 -55.26 14.08
C SER A 645 -16.35 -53.73 14.25
N ILE A 646 -15.94 -53.24 15.41
CA ILE A 646 -15.76 -51.81 15.74
C ILE A 646 -14.29 -51.36 15.50
N ASN A 647 -13.38 -52.29 15.17
CA ASN A 647 -11.93 -52.06 15.07
C ASN A 647 -11.45 -51.18 13.91
N GLY A 648 -12.31 -50.69 13.00
CA GLY A 648 -11.89 -49.84 11.89
C GLY A 648 -11.80 -48.34 12.24
N TYR A 649 -12.82 -47.81 12.90
CA TYR A 649 -13.01 -46.35 13.01
C TYR A 649 -12.04 -45.68 13.98
N PHE A 650 -11.84 -46.25 15.18
CA PHE A 650 -10.94 -45.68 16.19
C PHE A 650 -9.46 -45.66 15.78
N PRO A 651 -8.86 -46.76 15.28
CA PRO A 651 -7.48 -46.70 14.80
C PRO A 651 -7.33 -45.85 13.54
N SER A 652 -8.32 -45.83 12.63
CA SER A 652 -8.28 -44.94 11.46
C SER A 652 -8.31 -43.47 11.88
N GLY A 653 -9.18 -43.08 12.82
CA GLY A 653 -9.26 -41.72 13.35
C GLY A 653 -7.97 -41.30 14.07
N LEU A 654 -7.39 -42.19 14.89
CA LEU A 654 -6.12 -41.94 15.57
C LEU A 654 -4.96 -41.81 14.57
N ALA A 655 -4.93 -42.65 13.54
CA ALA A 655 -3.94 -42.58 12.47
C ALA A 655 -4.06 -41.28 11.68
N ILE A 656 -5.28 -40.87 11.28
CA ILE A 656 -5.53 -39.59 10.61
C ILE A 656 -5.06 -38.43 11.50
N TYR A 657 -5.37 -38.45 12.79
CA TYR A 657 -4.94 -37.42 13.74
C TYR A 657 -3.41 -37.31 13.81
N ILE A 658 -2.72 -38.44 14.00
CA ILE A 658 -1.24 -38.48 14.07
C ILE A 658 -0.61 -38.01 12.76
N VAL A 659 -1.09 -38.52 11.62
CA VAL A 659 -0.60 -38.12 10.29
C VAL A 659 -0.79 -36.63 10.07
N THR A 660 -1.94 -36.07 10.44
CA THR A 660 -2.22 -34.64 10.34
C THR A 660 -1.24 -33.82 11.19
N GLN A 661 -0.98 -34.23 12.44
CA GLN A 661 -0.01 -33.56 13.31
C GLN A 661 1.42 -33.59 12.72
N ILE A 662 1.83 -34.73 12.18
CA ILE A 662 3.14 -34.87 11.52
C ILE A 662 3.21 -33.98 10.29
N LEU A 663 2.17 -33.96 9.45
CA LEU A 663 2.11 -33.13 8.25
C LEU A 663 2.21 -31.64 8.62
N CYS A 664 1.46 -31.18 9.63
CA CYS A 664 1.54 -29.82 10.13
C CYS A 664 2.95 -29.46 10.62
N LEU A 665 3.58 -30.35 11.38
CA LEU A 665 4.95 -30.16 11.86
C LEU A 665 5.94 -30.04 10.70
N VAL A 666 5.87 -30.93 9.70
CA VAL A 666 6.76 -30.91 8.53
C VAL A 666 6.56 -29.64 7.70
N ILE A 667 5.32 -29.23 7.45
CA ILE A 667 5.02 -28.00 6.70
C ILE A 667 5.57 -26.78 7.42
N LEU A 668 5.33 -26.66 8.73
CA LEU A 668 5.81 -25.53 9.52
C LEU A 668 7.34 -25.51 9.61
N GLU A 669 7.97 -26.64 9.88
CA GLU A 669 9.44 -26.76 9.91
C GLU A 669 10.06 -26.34 8.57
N TYR A 670 9.49 -26.78 7.44
CA TYR A 670 9.95 -26.39 6.11
C TYR A 670 9.86 -24.87 5.89
N LYS A 671 8.71 -24.26 6.23
CA LYS A 671 8.50 -22.81 6.07
C LYS A 671 9.42 -22.00 6.98
N VAL A 672 9.58 -22.41 8.24
CA VAL A 672 10.44 -21.73 9.22
C VAL A 672 11.91 -21.85 8.84
N ARG A 673 12.37 -23.00 8.34
CA ARG A 673 13.73 -23.14 7.79
C ARG A 673 13.99 -22.17 6.63
N GLY A 674 13.03 -22.01 5.73
CA GLY A 674 13.13 -21.03 4.64
C GLY A 674 13.18 -19.57 5.11
N ILE A 675 12.69 -19.26 6.31
CA ILE A 675 12.84 -17.93 6.92
C ILE A 675 14.27 -17.74 7.42
N PHE A 676 14.84 -18.70 8.15
CA PHE A 676 16.20 -18.60 8.69
C PHE A 676 17.28 -18.67 7.61
N GLN A 677 17.08 -19.47 6.55
CA GLN A 677 17.99 -19.52 5.41
C GLN A 677 18.12 -18.15 4.73
N ARG A 678 17.00 -17.42 4.58
CA ARG A 678 16.99 -16.04 4.04
C ARG A 678 17.69 -15.02 4.95
N LYS A 679 17.85 -15.33 6.25
CA LYS A 679 18.64 -14.52 7.19
C LYS A 679 20.13 -14.87 7.20
N GLY A 680 20.55 -15.86 6.42
CA GLY A 680 21.90 -16.43 6.51
C GLY A 680 22.16 -17.24 7.78
N GLU A 681 21.11 -17.59 8.54
CA GLU A 681 21.24 -18.43 9.73
C GLU A 681 21.26 -19.92 9.37
N THR A 682 22.25 -20.64 9.89
CA THR A 682 22.32 -22.10 9.71
C THR A 682 21.37 -22.81 10.67
N VAL A 683 20.40 -23.52 10.10
CA VAL A 683 19.49 -24.42 10.84
C VAL A 683 19.95 -25.86 10.57
N PRO A 684 20.59 -26.55 11.53
CA PRO A 684 21.02 -27.93 11.33
C PRO A 684 19.82 -28.84 11.00
N SER A 685 20.05 -29.86 10.18
CA SER A 685 19.06 -30.91 9.94
C SER A 685 18.81 -31.68 11.23
N ILE A 686 17.55 -32.03 11.47
CA ILE A 686 17.19 -32.91 12.58
C ILE A 686 17.69 -34.31 12.21
N ASP A 687 18.51 -34.92 13.06
CA ASP A 687 19.04 -36.25 12.80
C ASP A 687 17.94 -37.32 12.86
N VAL A 688 18.17 -38.46 12.21
CA VAL A 688 17.17 -39.56 12.15
C VAL A 688 16.77 -40.03 13.55
N ARG A 689 17.71 -40.03 14.50
CA ARG A 689 17.43 -40.42 15.89
C ARG A 689 16.45 -39.46 16.57
N THR A 690 16.61 -38.15 16.36
CA THR A 690 15.69 -37.14 16.88
C THR A 690 14.33 -37.22 16.20
N ILE A 691 14.27 -37.54 14.90
CA ILE A 691 12.99 -37.80 14.21
C ILE A 691 12.24 -38.96 14.89
N PHE A 692 12.91 -40.09 15.15
CA PHE A 692 12.30 -41.20 15.88
C PHE A 692 11.85 -40.79 17.29
N LYS A 693 12.64 -39.97 18.01
CA LYS A 693 12.24 -39.43 19.33
C LYS A 693 11.03 -38.51 19.23
N VAL A 694 10.91 -37.67 18.19
CA VAL A 694 9.76 -36.79 17.98
C VAL A 694 8.48 -37.61 17.83
N LEU A 695 8.51 -38.70 17.04
CA LEU A 695 7.36 -39.60 16.88
C LEU A 695 6.91 -40.21 18.21
N LEU A 696 7.86 -40.66 19.04
CA LEU A 696 7.56 -41.22 20.37
C LEU A 696 7.13 -40.13 21.38
N ALA A 697 7.61 -38.91 21.22
CA ALA A 697 7.32 -37.80 22.13
C ALA A 697 5.95 -37.14 21.86
N LEU A 698 5.33 -37.35 20.69
CA LEU A 698 3.98 -36.83 20.39
C LEU A 698 2.93 -37.18 21.46
N PRO A 699 2.69 -38.45 21.80
CA PRO A 699 1.71 -38.80 22.84
C PRO A 699 2.13 -38.31 24.22
N LEU A 700 3.43 -38.38 24.53
CA LEU A 700 3.97 -37.89 25.80
C LEU A 700 3.75 -36.38 25.96
N THR A 701 3.89 -35.61 24.88
CA THR A 701 3.66 -34.16 24.87
C THR A 701 2.22 -33.84 25.24
N GLN A 702 1.24 -34.59 24.73
CA GLN A 702 -0.18 -34.37 25.06
C GLN A 702 -0.49 -34.65 26.53
N ILE A 703 0.11 -35.70 27.11
CA ILE A 703 -0.06 -36.05 28.52
C ILE A 703 0.56 -34.96 29.41
N VAL A 704 1.82 -34.61 29.15
CA VAL A 704 2.55 -33.60 29.93
C VAL A 704 1.86 -32.24 29.82
N TYR A 705 1.38 -31.88 28.63
CA TYR A 705 0.65 -30.64 28.41
C TYR A 705 -0.68 -30.61 29.18
N ALA A 706 -1.47 -31.68 29.18
CA ALA A 706 -2.73 -31.73 29.95
C ALA A 706 -2.51 -31.63 31.46
N LEU A 707 -1.47 -32.30 31.99
CA LEU A 707 -1.09 -32.16 33.39
C LEU A 707 -0.69 -30.72 33.72
N ALA A 708 0.14 -30.11 32.87
CA ALA A 708 0.56 -28.72 33.06
C ALA A 708 -0.61 -27.73 32.94
N LEU A 709 -1.53 -27.95 32.00
CA LEU A 709 -2.73 -27.13 31.82
C LEU A 709 -3.65 -27.23 33.04
N THR A 710 -3.87 -28.44 33.53
CA THR A 710 -4.68 -28.69 34.73
C THR A 710 -4.07 -27.97 35.94
N GLU A 711 -2.77 -28.12 36.17
CA GLU A 711 -2.09 -27.38 37.24
C GLU A 711 -2.18 -25.87 37.03
N ALA A 712 -1.96 -25.38 35.80
CA ALA A 712 -1.99 -23.96 35.46
C ALA A 712 -3.31 -23.27 35.83
N MET A 713 -4.45 -23.98 35.77
CA MET A 713 -5.75 -23.46 36.19
C MET A 713 -5.80 -23.05 37.66
N PHE A 714 -5.01 -23.72 38.51
CA PHE A 714 -5.05 -23.56 39.96
C PHE A 714 -3.81 -22.88 40.55
N ILE A 715 -2.86 -22.43 39.72
CA ILE A 715 -1.65 -21.74 40.21
C ILE A 715 -2.01 -20.47 40.98
N ARG A 716 -1.57 -20.42 42.24
CA ARG A 716 -1.65 -19.25 43.14
C ARG A 716 -0.29 -18.70 43.56
N GLN A 717 0.79 -19.42 43.26
CA GLN A 717 2.15 -19.03 43.59
C GLN A 717 3.10 -19.51 42.49
N VAL A 718 4.00 -18.64 42.06
CA VAL A 718 5.03 -18.96 41.06
C VAL A 718 6.38 -18.59 41.63
N GLU A 719 7.32 -19.51 41.52
CA GLU A 719 8.73 -19.26 41.75
C GLU A 719 9.47 -19.29 40.41
N TRP A 720 10.24 -18.25 40.13
CA TRP A 720 11.02 -18.14 38.91
C TRP A 720 12.31 -17.36 39.16
N ARG A 721 13.46 -18.00 38.87
CA ARG A 721 14.80 -17.42 39.04
C ARG A 721 15.01 -16.77 40.42
N GLY A 722 14.57 -17.48 41.47
CA GLY A 722 14.68 -17.05 42.87
C GLY A 722 13.71 -15.93 43.29
N ILE A 723 12.77 -15.54 42.42
CA ILE A 723 11.70 -14.60 42.73
C ILE A 723 10.39 -15.36 42.91
N THR A 724 9.70 -15.11 44.02
CA THR A 724 8.41 -15.71 44.34
C THR A 724 7.29 -14.69 44.23
N TYR A 725 6.31 -14.99 43.39
CA TYR A 725 5.10 -14.21 43.18
C TYR A 725 3.88 -14.96 43.72
N GLN A 726 2.99 -14.25 44.42
CA GLN A 726 1.67 -14.72 44.78
C GLN A 726 0.64 -14.12 43.81
N ILE A 727 -0.27 -14.96 43.33
CA ILE A 727 -1.27 -14.64 42.31
C ILE A 727 -2.63 -14.73 42.96
N LYS A 728 -3.26 -13.58 43.20
CA LYS A 728 -4.60 -13.50 43.79
C LYS A 728 -5.69 -13.33 42.74
N GLY A 729 -5.33 -12.78 41.58
CA GLY A 729 -6.20 -12.65 40.42
C GLY A 729 -5.47 -11.94 39.27
N PRO A 730 -6.16 -11.72 38.14
CA PRO A 730 -5.69 -10.79 37.12
C PRO A 730 -5.37 -9.44 37.77
N TRP A 731 -4.16 -8.92 37.55
CA TRP A 731 -3.69 -7.62 38.07
C TRP A 731 -3.47 -7.51 39.59
N ASP A 732 -3.67 -8.58 40.37
CA ASP A 732 -3.32 -8.65 41.80
C ASP A 732 -2.19 -9.66 42.02
N ILE A 733 -1.00 -9.21 41.67
CA ILE A 733 0.26 -9.96 41.74
C ILE A 733 1.11 -9.35 42.85
N LYS A 734 1.45 -10.16 43.86
CA LYS A 734 2.30 -9.72 44.97
C LYS A 734 3.66 -10.39 44.89
N LEU A 735 4.73 -9.60 44.87
CA LEU A 735 6.07 -10.10 45.09
C LEU A 735 6.21 -10.47 46.58
N VAL A 736 6.50 -11.74 46.86
CA VAL A 736 6.60 -12.29 48.22
C VAL A 736 8.06 -12.46 48.64
N LYS A 737 8.92 -12.83 47.69
CA LYS A 737 10.35 -13.06 47.94
C LYS A 737 11.15 -12.63 46.72
N TYR A 738 12.23 -11.91 46.95
CA TYR A 738 13.16 -11.47 45.91
C TYR A 738 14.57 -11.92 46.27
N GLN A 739 15.00 -13.06 45.72
CA GLN A 739 16.37 -13.52 45.75
C GLN A 739 16.83 -13.67 44.31
N PRO A 740 17.28 -12.58 43.66
CA PRO A 740 17.65 -12.62 42.26
C PRO A 740 18.80 -13.59 42.05
N TYR A 741 18.73 -14.29 40.93
CA TYR A 741 19.66 -15.33 40.51
C TYR A 741 21.15 -14.97 40.71
N SER A 742 21.90 -15.87 41.33
CA SER A 742 23.36 -15.80 41.44
C SER A 742 24.02 -16.63 40.33
N TYR A 743 25.11 -16.12 39.74
CA TYR A 743 25.87 -16.83 38.68
C TYR A 743 26.35 -18.23 39.09
N SER A 744 26.43 -18.51 40.39
CA SER A 744 26.79 -19.81 40.97
C SER A 744 25.71 -20.90 40.84
N GLU A 745 24.49 -20.55 40.44
CA GLU A 745 23.34 -21.47 40.34
C GLU A 745 23.13 -22.02 38.91
N LYS A 746 24.14 -21.90 38.03
CA LYS A 746 24.05 -22.42 36.65
C LYS A 746 23.91 -23.94 36.65
N PRO A 747 23.05 -24.51 35.78
CA PRO A 747 23.03 -25.95 35.57
C PRO A 747 24.41 -26.41 35.09
N VAL A 748 24.76 -27.65 35.45
CA VAL A 748 26.08 -28.26 35.15
C VAL A 748 26.37 -28.27 33.64
N ASP A 749 25.33 -28.33 32.82
CA ASP A 749 25.40 -28.13 31.38
C ASP A 749 24.90 -26.72 31.04
N SER A 750 25.78 -25.89 30.47
CA SER A 750 25.50 -24.48 30.16
C SER A 750 24.45 -24.27 29.07
N ILE A 751 24.09 -25.33 28.33
CA ILE A 751 23.08 -25.32 27.26
C ILE A 751 21.68 -25.61 27.83
N VAL A 752 21.58 -26.14 29.06
CA VAL A 752 20.31 -26.50 29.70
C VAL A 752 19.66 -25.27 30.34
N SER A 753 18.40 -25.02 29.98
CA SER A 753 17.57 -23.95 30.52
C SER A 753 17.05 -24.28 31.92
N LEU A 754 17.08 -23.27 32.81
CA LEU A 754 16.59 -23.35 34.20
C LEU A 754 15.06 -23.22 34.33
#